data_AF-A0AAN7PD93-F1
#
_entry.id   AF-A0AAN7PD93-F1
#
_cell.length_a   1.000
_cell.length_b   1.000
_cell.length_c   1.000
_cell.angle_alpha   90.00
_cell.angle_beta   90.00
_cell.angle_gamma   90.00
#
_symmetry.space_group_name_H-M   'P 1'
#
loop_
_entity.id
_entity.type
_entity.pdbx_description
1 polymer ?
#
loop_
_entity_poly.entity_id
_entity_poly.type
_entity_poly.pdbx_seq_one_letter_code
_entity_poly.pdbx_strand_id
1 'polypeptide(L)'
;MILGWANRFLKLARNSAYISHRYNSTNKRINKLLIANRGEIACRVIRTAKRLGVKTVAVYSSADKNAKHVYMADDAHYIGPPSSQESYLRGDKIIDIVKKTKCQAVHPGYGFLSENAEFADECRKQGIIFVGPPASAIRDMGIKSTSKKIMKDAGVPIIEGYHGEDQSNEKLRNEASRIGYPIMIKAVRGGGGKGMRIAQNETEFMEALESARSESQKAFGDSVVLLERFIGEPRHVEVQVFADSYGDAVHLFERDCSVQRRHQKIIEEAPAPGLSQELRSELGAAAVRAAKAVGYVGAGTVEFILDRATHSFHFMEMNTRLQVEHPVTEMITGTDLVEWQIKIASGERLPVTQSGIKLNGHAFESRIYAEDPASGFLPGAGPLKYLKTPVPTDDVRVETGVGEGDEVSVHYDPMIAKLVVWGNDRAEALMKMKSKLSEYNIAGLETNVNFLISLCNHEEFAAGNVHTNFIRDNYNSLFVETHPTEHQLIEAALSTILLEKNHVKDYNPFIVEAGFRINHNHQRDVKLIFKDHEIKMLIKIINSNKYSVSLDNGETWYIVEAEIQKKDSESIIKSNIDGTITSTKVYCDSKQLTMFNENGKIEFALPQVKYLTEDSEESSTGVNKAVAPMPGILDKILVKQGDLVKKGDAVAVLIAMKMEFIIKATKDLKVSNILHKVGDNISPYAVSIWKGLTQAHNNECVKISKTNPDYIEKMLIDVHIVNERSFHCYMKCIYEKLNFMLPNGDIDVNYVLEKAPYMTRELTVKCAMEAKRVEDFCDKAYNVMHCVIHNLSEEK
;
A
#
# COMPACT_ATOMS: atom_id res chain seq x y z
N MET A 1 -22.21 -73.83 19.91
CA MET A 1 -21.50 -72.72 20.60
C MET A 1 -19.99 -72.81 20.48
N ILE A 2 -19.34 -73.96 20.74
CA ILE A 2 -17.86 -74.10 20.70
C ILE A 2 -17.25 -73.82 19.30
N LEU A 3 -17.91 -74.24 18.22
CA LEU A 3 -17.51 -73.92 16.83
C LEU A 3 -17.58 -72.42 16.47
N GLY A 4 -18.47 -71.66 17.13
CA GLY A 4 -18.59 -70.21 16.92
C GLY A 4 -17.46 -69.42 17.57
N TRP A 5 -16.92 -69.94 18.68
CA TRP A 5 -15.76 -69.36 19.37
C TRP A 5 -14.44 -69.69 18.65
N ALA A 6 -14.30 -70.90 18.11
CA ALA A 6 -13.14 -71.29 17.31
C ALA A 6 -12.98 -70.43 16.03
N ASN A 7 -14.09 -70.13 15.35
CA ASN A 7 -14.06 -69.25 14.16
C ASN A 7 -13.76 -67.78 14.50
N ARG A 8 -14.15 -67.28 15.68
CA ARG A 8 -13.73 -65.94 16.14
C ARG A 8 -12.25 -65.90 16.50
N PHE A 9 -11.72 -66.95 17.14
CA PHE A 9 -10.30 -67.05 17.47
C PHE A 9 -9.41 -67.19 16.23
N LEU A 10 -9.82 -67.96 15.21
CA LEU A 10 -9.09 -68.07 13.95
C LEU A 10 -9.12 -66.77 13.13
N LYS A 11 -10.19 -65.96 13.23
CA LYS A 11 -10.27 -64.62 12.61
C LYS A 11 -9.38 -63.60 13.33
N LEU A 12 -9.31 -63.68 14.67
CA LEU A 12 -8.41 -62.85 15.49
C LEU A 12 -6.94 -63.27 15.33
N ALA A 13 -6.64 -64.57 15.20
CA ALA A 13 -5.28 -65.07 14.97
C ALA A 13 -4.78 -64.77 13.55
N ARG A 14 -5.65 -64.82 12.52
CA ARG A 14 -5.30 -64.35 11.16
C ARG A 14 -5.09 -62.83 11.10
N ASN A 15 -5.80 -62.05 11.91
CA ASN A 15 -5.56 -60.61 12.03
C ASN A 15 -4.34 -60.28 12.90
N SER A 16 -3.97 -61.14 13.86
CA SER A 16 -2.77 -60.96 14.68
C SER A 16 -1.48 -61.34 13.95
N ALA A 17 -1.55 -62.17 12.90
CA ALA A 17 -0.39 -62.51 12.07
C ALA A 17 0.01 -61.40 11.06
N TYR A 18 -0.81 -60.36 10.91
CA TYR A 18 -0.49 -59.15 10.14
C TYR A 18 -0.03 -57.96 11.00
N ILE A 19 0.07 -58.11 12.32
CA ILE A 19 0.43 -57.04 13.26
C ILE A 19 1.71 -57.43 14.00
N SER A 20 2.81 -57.49 13.25
CA SER A 20 4.17 -57.29 13.80
C SER A 20 5.16 -56.83 12.74
N HIS A 21 4.68 -56.11 11.71
CA HIS A 21 5.57 -55.13 11.09
C HIS A 21 5.88 -54.09 12.18
N ARG A 22 7.02 -54.25 12.84
CA ARG A 22 7.69 -53.11 13.48
C ARG A 22 7.62 -51.99 12.44
N TYR A 23 6.91 -50.91 12.77
CA TYR A 23 6.88 -49.70 11.95
C TYR A 23 8.31 -49.14 11.89
N ASN A 24 9.13 -49.70 11.01
CA ASN A 24 10.35 -49.07 10.53
C ASN A 24 9.89 -47.96 9.58
N SER A 25 9.35 -46.87 10.13
CA SER A 25 9.29 -45.64 9.36
C SER A 25 10.72 -45.14 9.27
N THR A 26 11.38 -45.43 8.15
CA THR A 26 12.63 -44.77 7.74
C THR A 26 12.46 -43.26 7.54
N ASN A 27 11.23 -42.77 7.60
CA ASN A 27 10.87 -41.36 7.45
C ASN A 27 11.19 -40.57 8.73
N LYS A 28 12.00 -39.52 8.59
CA LYS A 28 12.26 -38.54 9.64
C LYS A 28 11.00 -37.70 9.86
N ARG A 29 10.11 -38.17 10.70
CA ARG A 29 8.89 -37.44 11.06
C ARG A 29 9.23 -36.12 11.75
N ILE A 30 8.82 -34.99 11.17
CA ILE A 30 8.99 -33.68 11.77
C ILE A 30 8.05 -33.57 12.97
N ASN A 31 8.60 -33.34 14.17
CA ASN A 31 7.80 -33.13 15.39
C ASN A 31 8.02 -31.75 16.01
N LYS A 32 9.07 -31.03 15.60
CA LYS A 32 9.35 -29.66 15.98
C LYS A 32 9.87 -28.87 14.79
N LEU A 33 9.14 -27.81 14.43
CA LEU A 33 9.35 -26.99 13.24
C LEU A 33 9.65 -25.55 13.67
N LEU A 34 10.73 -24.97 13.13
CA LEU A 34 10.97 -23.53 13.21
C LEU A 34 10.34 -22.83 12.02
N ILE A 35 9.66 -21.72 12.24
CA ILE A 35 9.09 -20.88 11.20
C ILE A 35 10.00 -19.66 11.03
N ALA A 36 10.75 -19.61 9.93
CA ALA A 36 11.71 -18.54 9.63
C ALA A 36 11.04 -17.36 8.90
N ASN A 37 9.93 -16.88 9.46
CA ASN A 37 9.13 -15.79 8.89
C ASN A 37 8.32 -15.08 9.99
N ARG A 38 7.52 -14.08 9.60
CA ARG A 38 6.68 -13.25 10.47
C ARG A 38 5.26 -13.06 9.91
N GLY A 39 4.45 -12.30 10.61
CA GLY A 39 3.16 -11.81 10.10
C GLY A 39 2.16 -12.94 9.84
N GLU A 40 1.30 -12.74 8.83
CA GLU A 40 0.22 -13.68 8.52
C GLU A 40 0.74 -15.08 8.16
N ILE A 41 1.81 -15.18 7.35
CA ILE A 41 2.32 -16.48 6.90
C ILE A 41 2.89 -17.30 8.04
N ALA A 42 3.53 -16.66 9.02
CA ALA A 42 3.97 -17.38 10.21
C ALA A 42 2.78 -17.94 10.99
N CYS A 43 1.71 -17.15 11.13
CA CYS A 43 0.46 -17.61 11.76
C CYS A 43 -0.19 -18.76 10.98
N ARG A 44 -0.23 -18.66 9.64
CA ARG A 44 -0.76 -19.68 8.71
C ARG A 44 -0.02 -21.01 8.87
N VAL A 45 1.31 -20.99 8.93
CA VAL A 45 2.13 -22.20 9.09
C VAL A 45 1.97 -22.79 10.49
N ILE A 46 1.99 -21.96 11.54
CA ILE A 46 1.80 -22.39 12.92
C ILE A 46 0.44 -23.09 13.10
N ARG A 47 -0.64 -22.54 12.50
CA ARG A 47 -1.98 -23.13 12.60
C ARG A 47 -2.02 -24.57 12.08
N THR A 48 -1.43 -24.82 10.90
CA THR A 48 -1.36 -26.17 10.34
C THR A 48 -0.42 -27.08 11.13
N ALA A 49 0.77 -26.60 11.51
CA ALA A 49 1.70 -27.38 12.32
C ALA A 49 1.07 -27.84 13.65
N LYS A 50 0.38 -26.94 14.36
CA LYS A 50 -0.35 -27.27 15.60
C LYS A 50 -1.49 -28.27 15.36
N ARG A 51 -2.28 -28.11 14.29
CA ARG A 51 -3.33 -29.08 13.91
C ARG A 51 -2.76 -30.48 13.68
N LEU A 52 -1.54 -30.59 13.17
CA LEU A 52 -0.81 -31.85 12.96
C LEU A 52 -0.08 -32.37 14.20
N GLY A 53 -0.12 -31.65 15.33
CA GLY A 53 0.59 -32.00 16.56
C GLY A 53 2.11 -31.74 16.51
N VAL A 54 2.58 -30.93 15.56
CA VAL A 54 3.98 -30.50 15.43
C VAL A 54 4.21 -29.29 16.32
N LYS A 55 5.23 -29.36 17.20
CA LYS A 55 5.64 -28.23 18.04
C LYS A 55 6.23 -27.11 17.19
N THR A 56 5.91 -25.88 17.52
CA THR A 56 6.24 -24.70 16.72
C THR A 56 7.21 -23.77 17.43
N VAL A 57 8.21 -23.28 16.69
CA VAL A 57 9.15 -22.26 17.15
C VAL A 57 9.08 -21.06 16.21
N ALA A 58 8.70 -19.90 16.73
CA ALA A 58 8.75 -18.64 15.99
C ALA A 58 10.09 -17.91 16.22
N VAL A 59 10.41 -16.99 15.31
CA VAL A 59 11.49 -16.02 15.48
C VAL A 59 10.94 -14.60 15.36
N TYR A 60 11.55 -13.65 16.08
CA TYR A 60 11.09 -12.26 16.08
C TYR A 60 12.21 -11.23 16.16
N SER A 61 12.04 -10.11 15.46
CA SER A 61 12.84 -8.90 15.66
C SER A 61 12.36 -8.11 16.88
N SER A 62 13.09 -7.08 17.31
CA SER A 62 12.65 -6.24 18.43
C SER A 62 11.29 -5.55 18.17
N ALA A 63 10.96 -5.24 16.92
CA ALA A 63 9.67 -4.66 16.55
C ALA A 63 8.51 -5.68 16.63
N ASP A 64 8.80 -6.96 16.39
CA ASP A 64 7.79 -8.03 16.37
C ASP A 64 7.61 -8.73 17.73
N LYS A 65 8.18 -8.19 18.82
CA LYS A 65 8.11 -8.81 20.16
C LYS A 65 6.68 -9.14 20.60
N ASN A 66 5.73 -8.28 20.23
CA ASN A 66 4.32 -8.44 20.55
C ASN A 66 3.47 -8.90 19.35
N ALA A 67 4.09 -9.36 18.27
CA ALA A 67 3.36 -9.78 17.08
C ALA A 67 2.57 -11.07 17.33
N LYS A 68 1.46 -11.25 16.62
CA LYS A 68 0.55 -12.38 16.79
C LYS A 68 1.23 -13.75 16.67
N HIS A 69 2.16 -13.91 15.71
CA HIS A 69 2.85 -15.19 15.49
C HIS A 69 3.76 -15.58 16.66
N VAL A 70 4.27 -14.62 17.43
CA VAL A 70 5.07 -14.85 18.64
C VAL A 70 4.23 -15.50 19.73
N TYR A 71 3.03 -14.96 19.97
CA TYR A 71 2.08 -15.53 20.94
C TYR A 71 1.45 -16.84 20.48
N MET A 72 1.34 -17.06 19.16
CA MET A 72 0.78 -18.29 18.61
C MET A 72 1.72 -19.49 18.69
N ALA A 73 3.03 -19.30 18.64
CA ALA A 73 4.01 -20.40 18.68
C ALA A 73 4.15 -21.01 20.09
N ASP A 74 4.70 -22.22 20.18
CA ASP A 74 4.98 -22.86 21.48
C ASP A 74 6.26 -22.32 22.13
N ASP A 75 7.15 -21.74 21.33
CA ASP A 75 8.40 -21.10 21.74
C ASP A 75 8.74 -19.98 20.74
N ALA A 76 9.39 -18.90 21.18
CA ALA A 76 9.73 -17.77 20.33
C ALA A 76 11.09 -17.16 20.70
N HIS A 77 11.94 -16.91 19.70
CA HIS A 77 13.33 -16.47 19.92
C HIS A 77 13.64 -15.16 19.21
N TYR A 78 14.31 -14.27 19.93
CA TYR A 78 14.78 -12.99 19.41
C TYR A 78 15.93 -13.19 18.41
N ILE A 79 15.86 -12.52 17.25
CA ILE A 79 16.87 -12.62 16.17
C ILE A 79 17.57 -11.30 15.84
N GLY A 80 17.18 -10.16 16.42
CA GLY A 80 17.88 -8.89 16.18
C GLY A 80 16.97 -7.67 16.05
N PRO A 81 17.55 -6.53 15.62
CA PRO A 81 16.81 -5.28 15.44
C PRO A 81 15.79 -5.37 14.29
N PRO A 82 14.94 -4.36 14.09
CA PRO A 82 13.83 -4.44 13.14
C PRO A 82 14.26 -4.62 11.68
N SER A 83 15.43 -4.11 11.30
CA SER A 83 15.98 -4.29 9.95
C SER A 83 16.04 -5.76 9.56
N SER A 84 15.34 -6.13 8.48
CA SER A 84 15.29 -7.51 8.00
C SER A 84 16.67 -8.06 7.64
N GLN A 85 17.59 -7.21 7.15
CA GLN A 85 18.98 -7.60 6.84
C GLN A 85 19.77 -8.06 8.07
N GLU A 86 19.41 -7.54 9.24
CA GLU A 86 20.06 -7.84 10.52
C GLU A 86 19.28 -8.86 11.36
N SER A 87 18.07 -9.23 10.93
CA SER A 87 17.15 -10.16 11.60
C SER A 87 16.72 -11.30 10.68
N TYR A 88 15.57 -11.20 10.00
CA TYR A 88 14.94 -12.30 9.25
C TYR A 88 15.78 -12.85 8.09
N LEU A 89 16.69 -12.05 7.52
CA LEU A 89 17.62 -12.47 6.46
C LEU A 89 18.93 -13.04 7.02
N ARG A 90 19.11 -13.11 8.34
CA ARG A 90 20.31 -13.69 8.99
C ARG A 90 20.16 -15.19 9.17
N GLY A 91 20.40 -15.92 8.08
CA GLY A 91 20.32 -17.38 8.06
C GLY A 91 21.20 -18.07 9.13
N ASP A 92 22.34 -17.48 9.47
CA ASP A 92 23.21 -17.92 10.56
C ASP A 92 22.48 -17.92 11.92
N LYS A 93 21.81 -16.82 12.26
CA LYS A 93 21.03 -16.69 13.50
C LYS A 93 19.85 -17.67 13.53
N ILE A 94 19.19 -17.87 12.39
CA ILE A 94 18.09 -18.83 12.27
C ILE A 94 18.60 -20.25 12.56
N ILE A 95 19.72 -20.65 11.96
CA ILE A 95 20.32 -21.98 12.16
C ILE A 95 20.75 -22.17 13.62
N ASP A 96 21.29 -21.15 14.27
CA ASP A 96 21.66 -21.21 15.68
C ASP A 96 20.44 -21.48 16.58
N ILE A 97 19.30 -20.84 16.28
CA ILE A 97 18.05 -21.09 17.01
C ILE A 97 17.52 -22.50 16.73
N VAL A 98 17.55 -22.96 15.48
CA VAL A 98 17.16 -24.35 15.13
C VAL A 98 17.95 -25.36 15.97
N LYS A 99 19.27 -25.17 16.07
CA LYS A 99 20.15 -26.03 16.89
C LYS A 99 19.81 -25.93 18.38
N LYS A 100 19.70 -24.71 18.91
CA LYS A 100 19.38 -24.45 20.33
C LYS A 100 18.05 -25.08 20.74
N THR A 101 17.04 -24.97 19.89
CA THR A 101 15.68 -25.45 20.15
C THR A 101 15.46 -26.89 19.72
N LYS A 102 16.45 -27.51 19.06
CA LYS A 102 16.42 -28.88 18.52
C LYS A 102 15.26 -29.11 17.52
N CYS A 103 14.93 -28.09 16.72
CA CYS A 103 14.00 -28.27 15.61
C CYS A 103 14.62 -29.19 14.55
N GLN A 104 13.82 -30.07 13.94
CA GLN A 104 14.32 -30.91 12.84
C GLN A 104 14.22 -30.21 11.49
N ALA A 105 13.34 -29.21 11.38
CA ALA A 105 13.01 -28.57 10.13
C ALA A 105 12.82 -27.06 10.29
N VAL A 106 13.00 -26.35 9.17
CA VAL A 106 12.69 -24.92 9.01
C VAL A 106 11.69 -24.75 7.89
N HIS A 107 10.58 -24.08 8.18
CA HIS A 107 9.64 -23.60 7.18
C HIS A 107 9.93 -22.12 6.89
N PRO A 108 10.34 -21.77 5.66
CA PRO A 108 10.68 -20.40 5.33
C PRO A 108 9.46 -19.52 5.04
N GLY A 109 8.29 -20.11 4.75
CA GLY A 109 7.13 -19.36 4.29
C GLY A 109 7.37 -18.83 2.88
N TYR A 110 7.16 -17.53 2.67
CA TYR A 110 7.48 -16.83 1.43
C TYR A 110 8.27 -15.56 1.71
N GLY A 111 9.02 -15.06 0.72
CA GLY A 111 9.96 -13.97 0.94
C GLY A 111 11.08 -14.35 1.91
N PHE A 112 11.87 -13.35 2.32
CA PHE A 112 13.06 -13.56 3.16
C PHE A 112 14.00 -14.66 2.61
N LEU A 113 14.15 -15.76 3.33
CA LEU A 113 15.08 -16.84 3.02
C LEU A 113 14.43 -17.97 2.20
N SER A 114 13.16 -17.85 1.79
CA SER A 114 12.44 -18.92 1.09
C SER A 114 13.03 -19.32 -0.25
N GLU A 115 13.67 -18.38 -0.93
CA GLU A 115 14.28 -18.58 -2.27
C GLU A 115 15.80 -18.36 -2.21
N ASN A 116 16.38 -18.48 -1.01
CA ASN A 116 17.83 -18.37 -0.82
C ASN A 116 18.47 -19.77 -0.88
N ALA A 117 19.14 -20.07 -1.99
CA ALA A 117 19.74 -21.36 -2.22
C ALA A 117 20.86 -21.67 -1.23
N GLU A 118 21.66 -20.67 -0.85
CA GLU A 118 22.76 -20.82 0.10
C GLU A 118 22.26 -21.25 1.48
N PHE A 119 21.13 -20.67 1.93
CA PHE A 119 20.48 -21.02 3.18
C PHE A 119 19.91 -22.44 3.15
N ALA A 120 19.26 -22.84 2.05
CA ALA A 120 18.77 -24.21 1.88
C ALA A 120 19.93 -25.23 1.88
N ASP A 121 21.05 -24.92 1.20
CA ASP A 121 22.25 -25.75 1.21
C ASP A 121 22.90 -25.81 2.59
N GLU A 122 22.92 -24.70 3.34
CA GLU A 122 23.45 -24.68 4.70
C GLU A 122 22.57 -25.48 5.67
N CYS A 123 21.24 -25.37 5.58
CA CYS A 123 20.33 -26.24 6.33
C CYS A 123 20.65 -27.72 6.09
N ARG A 124 20.82 -28.12 4.82
CA ARG A 124 21.16 -29.49 4.45
C ARG A 124 22.49 -29.95 5.05
N LYS A 125 23.55 -29.13 4.97
CA LYS A 125 24.87 -29.44 5.56
C LYS A 125 24.79 -29.65 7.07
N GLN A 126 23.92 -28.91 7.75
CA GLN A 126 23.70 -28.99 9.19
C GLN A 126 22.69 -30.10 9.58
N GLY A 127 22.19 -30.88 8.62
CA GLY A 127 21.21 -31.94 8.86
C GLY A 127 19.79 -31.44 9.22
N ILE A 128 19.50 -30.17 8.91
CA ILE A 128 18.20 -29.52 9.10
C ILE A 128 17.37 -29.68 7.82
N ILE A 129 16.12 -30.09 7.96
CA ILE A 129 15.19 -30.22 6.83
C ILE A 129 14.70 -28.83 6.44
N PHE A 130 15.03 -28.38 5.23
CA PHE A 130 14.42 -27.21 4.62
C PHE A 130 13.07 -27.61 4.02
N VAL A 131 11.96 -27.04 4.52
CA VAL A 131 10.62 -27.33 4.02
C VAL A 131 10.35 -26.50 2.76
N GLY A 132 10.85 -27.00 1.63
CA GLY A 132 10.80 -26.35 0.33
C GLY A 132 11.61 -27.12 -0.72
N PRO A 133 11.80 -26.55 -1.92
CA PRO A 133 12.58 -27.20 -2.97
C PRO A 133 14.07 -27.31 -2.62
N PRO A 134 14.81 -28.23 -3.28
CA PRO A 134 16.25 -28.33 -3.10
C PRO A 134 16.97 -27.08 -3.61
N ALA A 135 18.13 -26.76 -3.02
CA ALA A 135 18.93 -25.59 -3.39
C ALA A 135 19.32 -25.54 -4.88
N SER A 136 19.45 -26.70 -5.55
CA SER A 136 19.68 -26.77 -7.00
C SER A 136 18.50 -26.19 -7.78
N ALA A 137 17.27 -26.60 -7.47
CA ALA A 137 16.07 -26.10 -8.14
C ALA A 137 15.88 -24.59 -7.90
N ILE A 138 16.20 -24.10 -6.69
CA ILE A 138 16.19 -22.67 -6.38
C ILE A 138 17.18 -21.90 -7.27
N ARG A 139 18.43 -22.39 -7.41
CA ARG A 139 19.45 -21.78 -8.28
C ARG A 139 19.07 -21.80 -9.75
N ASP A 140 18.56 -22.93 -10.22
CA ASP A 140 18.21 -23.14 -11.62
C ASP A 140 17.10 -22.17 -12.06
N MET A 141 16.14 -21.87 -11.18
CA MET A 141 15.04 -20.96 -11.45
C MET A 141 15.34 -19.49 -11.13
N GLY A 142 16.33 -19.19 -10.29
CA GLY A 142 16.71 -17.82 -9.94
C GLY A 142 17.36 -17.02 -11.07
N ILE A 143 17.95 -17.68 -12.08
CA ILE A 143 18.61 -17.02 -13.22
C ILE A 143 17.75 -17.16 -14.47
N LYS A 144 17.24 -16.04 -15.00
CA LYS A 144 16.31 -16.00 -16.16
C LYS A 144 16.80 -16.76 -17.40
N SER A 145 18.09 -16.66 -17.75
CA SER A 145 18.65 -17.35 -18.91
C SER A 145 18.69 -18.87 -18.71
N THR A 146 19.14 -19.31 -17.53
CA THR A 146 19.18 -20.72 -17.13
C THR A 146 17.77 -21.31 -17.09
N SER A 147 16.83 -20.62 -16.45
CA SER A 147 15.45 -21.10 -16.30
C SER A 147 14.78 -21.27 -17.66
N LYS A 148 14.90 -20.28 -18.55
CA LYS A 148 14.35 -20.38 -19.92
C LYS A 148 14.94 -21.53 -20.73
N LYS A 149 16.25 -21.79 -20.60
CA LYS A 149 16.88 -22.92 -21.29
C LYS A 149 16.31 -24.24 -20.80
N ILE A 150 16.23 -24.44 -19.49
CA ILE A 150 15.65 -25.65 -18.88
C ILE A 150 14.18 -25.83 -19.31
N MET A 151 13.39 -24.76 -19.30
CA MET A 151 11.99 -24.81 -19.71
C MET A 151 11.82 -25.14 -21.19
N LYS A 152 12.66 -24.57 -22.06
CA LYS A 152 12.67 -24.91 -23.48
C LYS A 152 13.00 -26.39 -23.70
N ASP A 153 14.04 -26.89 -23.05
CA ASP A 153 14.48 -28.29 -23.15
C ASP A 153 13.41 -29.26 -22.58
N ALA A 154 12.61 -28.79 -21.61
CA ALA A 154 11.47 -29.52 -21.03
C ALA A 154 10.17 -29.43 -21.86
N GLY A 155 10.17 -28.75 -23.00
CA GLY A 155 8.99 -28.58 -23.85
C GLY A 155 7.90 -27.72 -23.18
N VAL A 156 8.30 -26.74 -22.36
CA VAL A 156 7.41 -25.72 -21.82
C VAL A 156 7.44 -24.52 -22.77
N PRO A 157 6.28 -24.02 -23.23
CA PRO A 157 6.24 -22.85 -24.11
C PRO A 157 6.94 -21.65 -23.45
N ILE A 158 7.89 -21.02 -24.14
CA ILE A 158 8.55 -19.78 -23.70
C ILE A 158 8.21 -18.64 -24.66
N ILE A 159 8.34 -17.40 -24.19
CA ILE A 159 8.20 -16.24 -25.08
C ILE A 159 9.36 -16.27 -26.08
N GLU A 160 9.04 -16.14 -27.37
CA GLU A 160 10.04 -16.00 -28.41
C GLU A 160 10.89 -14.77 -28.16
N GLY A 161 12.21 -14.96 -28.17
CA GLY A 161 13.13 -13.91 -27.79
C GLY A 161 14.58 -14.19 -28.18
N TYR A 162 15.42 -13.19 -27.98
CA TYR A 162 16.86 -13.26 -28.12
C TYR A 162 17.55 -12.96 -26.78
N HIS A 163 18.40 -13.89 -26.37
CA HIS A 163 19.12 -13.89 -25.09
C HIS A 163 20.60 -14.24 -25.26
N GLY A 164 21.13 -14.02 -26.46
CA GLY A 164 22.52 -14.36 -26.79
C GLY A 164 23.53 -13.36 -26.25
N GLU A 165 24.79 -13.78 -26.27
CA GLU A 165 25.92 -12.97 -25.77
C GLU A 165 26.31 -11.82 -26.71
N ASP A 166 25.93 -11.89 -27.99
CA ASP A 166 26.18 -10.81 -28.95
C ASP A 166 25.18 -9.67 -28.76
N GLN A 167 25.67 -8.61 -28.13
CA GLN A 167 24.92 -7.41 -27.78
C GLN A 167 25.15 -6.26 -28.77
N SER A 168 25.69 -6.51 -29.96
CA SER A 168 25.86 -5.48 -30.97
C SER A 168 24.51 -4.94 -31.47
N ASN A 169 24.44 -3.64 -31.76
CA ASN A 169 23.19 -2.99 -32.21
C ASN A 169 22.64 -3.63 -33.49
N GLU A 170 23.53 -4.04 -34.40
CA GLU A 170 23.17 -4.69 -35.65
C GLU A 170 22.56 -6.08 -35.41
N LYS A 171 23.16 -6.88 -34.52
CA LYS A 171 22.61 -8.18 -34.14
C LYS A 171 21.25 -8.05 -33.46
N LEU A 172 21.14 -7.15 -32.47
CA LEU A 172 19.90 -6.91 -31.74
C LEU A 172 18.77 -6.45 -32.68
N ARG A 173 19.06 -5.57 -33.64
CA ARG A 173 18.08 -5.14 -34.65
C ARG A 173 17.64 -6.30 -35.55
N ASN A 174 18.58 -7.11 -36.04
CA ASN A 174 18.26 -8.26 -36.88
C ASN A 174 17.41 -9.29 -36.13
N GLU A 175 17.71 -9.54 -34.86
CA GLU A 175 16.91 -10.42 -34.01
C GLU A 175 15.52 -9.84 -33.70
N ALA A 176 15.42 -8.53 -33.48
CA ALA A 176 14.12 -7.86 -33.32
C ALA A 176 13.23 -8.04 -34.56
N SER A 177 13.79 -7.85 -35.75
CA SER A 177 13.07 -8.09 -37.01
C SER A 177 12.71 -9.57 -37.22
N ARG A 178 13.54 -10.51 -36.76
CA ARG A 178 13.25 -11.96 -36.80
C ARG A 178 12.11 -12.36 -35.86
N ILE A 179 12.07 -11.79 -34.66
CA ILE A 179 11.03 -12.05 -33.64
C ILE A 179 9.71 -11.41 -34.08
N GLY A 180 9.77 -10.23 -34.71
CA GLY A 180 8.61 -9.45 -35.14
C GLY A 180 8.14 -8.46 -34.07
N TYR A 181 7.65 -7.31 -34.54
CA TYR A 181 7.14 -6.24 -33.70
C TYR A 181 5.63 -6.44 -33.37
N PRO A 182 5.13 -5.96 -32.22
CA PRO A 182 5.86 -5.21 -31.19
C PRO A 182 6.79 -6.08 -30.34
N ILE A 183 7.91 -5.50 -29.90
CA ILE A 183 8.93 -6.18 -29.10
C ILE A 183 9.20 -5.46 -27.78
N MET A 184 9.45 -6.23 -26.74
CA MET A 184 9.85 -5.76 -25.42
C MET A 184 11.36 -5.96 -25.24
N ILE A 185 12.05 -4.87 -24.93
CA ILE A 185 13.46 -4.84 -24.55
C ILE A 185 13.52 -4.86 -23.03
N LYS A 186 14.21 -5.83 -22.45
CA LYS A 186 14.35 -5.98 -20.99
C LYS A 186 15.82 -6.04 -20.61
N ALA A 187 16.20 -5.34 -19.54
CA ALA A 187 17.51 -5.55 -18.91
C ALA A 187 17.68 -7.00 -18.41
N VAL A 188 18.88 -7.58 -18.55
CA VAL A 188 19.20 -8.90 -17.99
C VAL A 188 19.19 -8.86 -16.46
N ARG A 189 19.78 -7.79 -15.90
CA ARG A 189 19.80 -7.53 -14.46
C ARG A 189 18.71 -6.55 -14.10
N GLY A 190 17.92 -6.90 -13.09
CA GLY A 190 16.83 -6.06 -12.59
C GLY A 190 15.48 -6.78 -12.52
N GLY A 191 14.68 -6.36 -11.54
CA GLY A 191 13.29 -6.77 -11.33
C GLY A 191 12.37 -5.55 -11.21
N GLY A 192 11.05 -5.78 -11.28
CA GLY A 192 10.06 -4.73 -11.04
C GLY A 192 9.89 -3.70 -12.17
N GLY A 193 10.09 -4.08 -13.44
CA GLY A 193 9.79 -3.24 -14.60
C GLY A 193 10.83 -2.18 -14.97
N LYS A 194 11.88 -1.99 -14.18
CA LYS A 194 12.98 -1.04 -14.47
C LYS A 194 13.82 -1.53 -15.65
N GLY A 195 14.13 -0.62 -16.57
CA GLY A 195 14.88 -0.92 -17.80
C GLY A 195 14.08 -1.72 -18.84
N MET A 196 12.75 -1.64 -18.81
CA MET A 196 11.87 -2.22 -19.80
C MET A 196 11.37 -1.15 -20.79
N ARG A 197 11.46 -1.44 -22.09
CA ARG A 197 10.94 -0.57 -23.17
C ARG A 197 10.23 -1.39 -24.22
N ILE A 198 9.17 -0.82 -24.77
CA ILE A 198 8.43 -1.42 -25.89
C ILE A 198 8.81 -0.65 -27.15
N ALA A 199 9.19 -1.36 -28.19
CA ALA A 199 9.29 -0.81 -29.53
C ALA A 199 8.13 -1.36 -30.37
N GLN A 200 7.26 -0.48 -30.87
CA GLN A 200 6.08 -0.89 -31.64
C GLN A 200 6.43 -1.25 -33.08
N ASN A 201 7.54 -0.70 -33.57
CA ASN A 201 8.01 -0.86 -34.95
C ASN A 201 9.54 -0.72 -35.01
N GLU A 202 10.11 -0.97 -36.19
CA GLU A 202 11.55 -0.92 -36.40
C GLU A 202 12.16 0.47 -36.22
N THR A 203 11.42 1.53 -36.54
CA THR A 203 11.90 2.91 -36.40
C THR A 203 12.11 3.33 -34.95
N GLU A 204 11.28 2.83 -34.03
CA GLU A 204 11.37 3.11 -32.59
C GLU A 204 12.43 2.25 -31.88
N PHE A 205 12.90 1.16 -32.50
CA PHE A 205 13.72 0.15 -31.83
C PHE A 205 15.01 0.71 -31.24
N MET A 206 15.75 1.52 -32.00
CA MET A 206 17.04 2.04 -31.56
C MET A 206 16.90 3.00 -30.37
N GLU A 207 15.87 3.85 -30.38
CA GLU A 207 15.60 4.77 -29.26
C GLU A 207 15.21 3.99 -28.00
N ALA A 208 14.31 3.01 -28.14
CA ALA A 208 13.91 2.13 -27.05
C ALA A 208 15.10 1.34 -26.47
N LEU A 209 16.00 0.85 -27.33
CA LEU A 209 17.19 0.09 -26.94
C LEU A 209 18.15 0.95 -26.11
N GLU A 210 18.50 2.14 -26.59
CA GLU A 210 19.42 3.04 -25.88
C GLU A 210 18.82 3.55 -24.56
N SER A 211 17.51 3.80 -24.53
CA SER A 211 16.78 4.14 -23.30
C SER A 211 16.85 3.00 -22.27
N ALA A 212 16.58 1.76 -22.69
CA ALA A 212 16.63 0.58 -21.83
C ALA A 212 18.05 0.33 -21.28
N ARG A 213 19.08 0.43 -22.14
CA ARG A 213 20.50 0.30 -21.74
C ARG A 213 20.92 1.37 -20.74
N SER A 214 20.58 2.62 -21.02
CA SER A 214 20.96 3.75 -20.16
C SER A 214 20.33 3.62 -18.77
N GLU A 215 19.07 3.20 -18.70
CA GLU A 215 18.40 2.96 -17.42
C GLU A 215 19.02 1.78 -16.67
N SER A 216 19.27 0.66 -17.36
CA SER A 216 19.90 -0.53 -16.78
C SER A 216 21.30 -0.25 -16.27
N GLN A 217 22.11 0.50 -17.03
CA GLN A 217 23.47 0.87 -16.63
C GLN A 217 23.46 1.74 -15.38
N LYS A 218 22.54 2.71 -15.28
CA LYS A 218 22.39 3.57 -14.11
C LYS A 218 21.88 2.81 -12.88
N ALA A 219 20.98 1.86 -13.08
CA ALA A 219 20.33 1.13 -11.98
C ALA A 219 21.15 -0.07 -11.47
N PHE A 220 21.82 -0.79 -12.38
CA PHE A 220 22.41 -2.12 -12.10
C PHE A 220 23.86 -2.26 -12.56
N GLY A 221 24.44 -1.23 -13.17
CA GLY A 221 25.82 -1.27 -13.69
C GLY A 221 26.03 -2.21 -14.87
N ASP A 222 24.95 -2.64 -15.52
CA ASP A 222 24.94 -3.62 -16.62
C ASP A 222 24.06 -3.11 -17.77
N SER A 223 24.55 -3.18 -19.00
CA SER A 223 23.87 -2.73 -20.22
C SER A 223 23.41 -3.88 -21.13
N VAL A 224 23.55 -5.13 -20.67
CA VAL A 224 23.07 -6.30 -21.41
C VAL A 224 21.54 -6.34 -21.37
N VAL A 225 20.94 -6.53 -22.55
CA VAL A 225 19.49 -6.61 -22.74
C VAL A 225 19.06 -7.94 -23.35
N LEU A 226 17.76 -8.21 -23.21
CA LEU A 226 17.02 -9.34 -23.75
C LEU A 226 15.92 -8.77 -24.63
N LEU A 227 15.68 -9.41 -25.77
CA LEU A 227 14.57 -9.07 -26.65
C LEU A 227 13.50 -10.16 -26.54
N GLU A 228 12.25 -9.77 -26.39
CA GLU A 228 11.13 -10.70 -26.25
C GLU A 228 9.92 -10.16 -27.01
N ARG A 229 9.18 -11.03 -27.68
CA ARG A 229 7.90 -10.65 -28.29
C ARG A 229 6.99 -9.99 -27.24
N PHE A 230 6.41 -8.84 -27.57
CA PHE A 230 5.50 -8.15 -26.67
C PHE A 230 4.09 -8.77 -26.76
N ILE A 231 3.46 -8.95 -25.59
CA ILE A 231 2.08 -9.43 -25.48
C ILE A 231 1.24 -8.23 -25.03
N GLY A 232 0.28 -7.83 -25.87
CA GLY A 232 -0.49 -6.58 -25.72
C GLY A 232 -1.48 -6.60 -24.57
N GLU A 233 -2.28 -7.66 -24.46
CA GLU A 233 -3.26 -7.86 -23.37
C GLU A 233 -2.87 -9.08 -22.52
N PRO A 234 -1.76 -9.03 -21.76
CA PRO A 234 -1.30 -10.18 -21.01
C PRO A 234 -2.14 -10.38 -19.75
N ARG A 235 -2.63 -11.60 -19.57
CA ARG A 235 -3.11 -12.13 -18.30
C ARG A 235 -1.95 -12.80 -17.58
N HIS A 236 -1.86 -12.55 -16.28
CA HIS A 236 -0.92 -13.24 -15.41
C HIS A 236 -1.63 -14.47 -14.83
N VAL A 237 -1.38 -15.63 -15.45
CA VAL A 237 -1.98 -16.91 -15.02
C VAL A 237 -0.88 -17.79 -14.47
N GLU A 238 -1.09 -18.36 -13.30
CA GLU A 238 -0.08 -19.16 -12.63
C GLU A 238 -0.63 -20.51 -12.20
N VAL A 239 0.20 -21.54 -12.18
CA VAL A 239 -0.22 -22.90 -11.84
C VAL A 239 0.46 -23.34 -10.55
N GLN A 240 -0.36 -23.76 -9.57
CA GLN A 240 0.15 -24.39 -8.36
C GLN A 240 0.68 -25.78 -8.71
N VAL A 241 1.94 -26.04 -8.40
CA VAL A 241 2.54 -27.38 -8.50
C VAL A 241 2.94 -27.90 -7.12
N PHE A 242 2.94 -29.22 -7.00
CA PHE A 242 3.43 -29.92 -5.82
C PHE A 242 4.21 -31.14 -6.24
N ALA A 243 5.41 -31.32 -5.71
CA ALA A 243 6.26 -32.45 -6.01
C ALA A 243 6.79 -33.13 -4.75
N ASP A 244 6.99 -34.45 -4.80
CA ASP A 244 7.64 -35.20 -3.73
C ASP A 244 9.11 -35.53 -4.04
N SER A 245 9.82 -36.04 -3.04
CA SER A 245 11.23 -36.45 -3.20
C SER A 245 11.42 -37.73 -4.01
N TYR A 246 10.34 -38.32 -4.56
CA TYR A 246 10.36 -39.55 -5.35
C TYR A 246 10.23 -39.29 -6.86
N GLY A 247 10.14 -38.02 -7.27
CA GLY A 247 10.06 -37.59 -8.67
C GLY A 247 8.63 -37.45 -9.20
N ASP A 248 7.62 -37.67 -8.36
CA ASP A 248 6.23 -37.43 -8.72
C ASP A 248 5.86 -35.95 -8.51
N ALA A 249 5.01 -35.43 -9.39
CA ALA A 249 4.54 -34.06 -9.33
C ALA A 249 3.11 -33.96 -9.88
N VAL A 250 2.31 -33.08 -9.28
CA VAL A 250 0.91 -32.79 -9.63
C VAL A 250 0.69 -31.28 -9.69
N HIS A 251 -0.33 -30.85 -10.45
CA HIS A 251 -0.83 -29.47 -10.41
C HIS A 251 -2.16 -29.39 -9.65
N LEU A 252 -2.36 -28.28 -8.91
CA LEU A 252 -3.58 -27.96 -8.17
C LEU A 252 -4.30 -26.78 -8.85
N PHE A 253 -4.50 -26.91 -10.16
CA PHE A 253 -5.09 -25.89 -11.04
C PHE A 253 -4.34 -24.56 -11.04
N GLU A 254 -4.90 -23.63 -11.81
CA GLU A 254 -4.37 -22.31 -12.06
C GLU A 254 -5.08 -21.23 -11.23
N ARG A 255 -4.39 -20.10 -11.08
CA ARG A 255 -4.89 -18.85 -10.53
C ARG A 255 -4.70 -17.74 -11.53
N ASP A 256 -5.61 -16.79 -11.58
CA ASP A 256 -5.44 -15.53 -12.30
C ASP A 256 -5.08 -14.42 -11.32
N CYS A 257 -3.92 -13.81 -11.53
CA CYS A 257 -3.37 -12.73 -10.73
C CYS A 257 -3.20 -11.44 -11.57
N SER A 258 -3.98 -11.30 -12.64
CA SER A 258 -3.86 -10.19 -13.60
C SER A 258 -4.17 -8.84 -12.96
N VAL A 259 -5.02 -8.78 -11.94
CA VAL A 259 -5.37 -7.53 -11.27
C VAL A 259 -4.25 -7.14 -10.30
N GLN A 260 -3.32 -6.33 -10.81
CA GLN A 260 -2.11 -5.91 -10.12
C GLN A 260 -1.82 -4.41 -10.27
N ARG A 261 -1.19 -3.79 -9.27
CA ARG A 261 -0.71 -2.40 -9.28
C ARG A 261 0.81 -2.37 -9.29
N ARG A 262 1.44 -1.84 -10.35
CA ARG A 262 2.91 -1.74 -10.46
C ARG A 262 3.61 -3.08 -10.12
N HIS A 263 3.09 -4.17 -10.66
CA HIS A 263 3.53 -5.55 -10.41
C HIS A 263 3.24 -6.11 -8.99
N GLN A 264 2.49 -5.39 -8.16
CA GLN A 264 1.95 -5.91 -6.89
C GLN A 264 0.58 -6.54 -7.13
N LYS A 265 0.42 -7.85 -6.88
CA LYS A 265 -0.89 -8.54 -6.96
C LYS A 265 -1.86 -7.96 -5.91
N ILE A 266 -3.10 -7.68 -6.32
CA ILE A 266 -4.12 -7.03 -5.48
C ILE A 266 -5.30 -7.98 -5.22
N ILE A 267 -5.84 -8.55 -6.29
CA ILE A 267 -6.88 -9.58 -6.25
C ILE A 267 -6.43 -10.77 -7.08
N GLU A 268 -6.60 -11.95 -6.50
CA GLU A 268 -6.31 -13.24 -7.10
C GLU A 268 -7.58 -14.08 -7.13
N GLU A 269 -7.73 -14.88 -8.18
CA GLU A 269 -8.88 -15.78 -8.29
C GLU A 269 -8.49 -17.15 -8.81
N ALA A 270 -9.23 -18.17 -8.37
CA ALA A 270 -9.05 -19.54 -8.81
C ALA A 270 -10.41 -20.22 -8.98
N PRO A 271 -10.65 -20.96 -10.08
CA PRO A 271 -9.81 -21.06 -11.28
C PRO A 271 -9.74 -19.75 -12.08
N ALA A 272 -8.87 -19.67 -13.09
CA ALA A 272 -8.80 -18.49 -13.95
C ALA A 272 -10.06 -18.37 -14.84
N PRO A 273 -10.67 -17.18 -14.98
CA PRO A 273 -11.92 -17.01 -15.72
C PRO A 273 -11.72 -17.24 -17.23
N GLY A 274 -12.73 -17.82 -17.88
CA GLY A 274 -12.76 -17.95 -19.35
C GLY A 274 -11.80 -18.97 -19.98
N LEU A 275 -11.08 -19.79 -19.20
CA LEU A 275 -10.22 -20.85 -19.75
C LEU A 275 -11.02 -22.13 -20.04
N SER A 276 -10.81 -22.70 -21.22
CA SER A 276 -11.36 -24.02 -21.58
C SER A 276 -10.68 -25.13 -20.77
N GLN A 277 -11.34 -26.30 -20.69
CA GLN A 277 -10.79 -27.44 -19.96
C GLN A 277 -9.51 -27.99 -20.62
N GLU A 278 -9.41 -27.91 -21.94
CA GLU A 278 -8.26 -28.31 -22.73
C GLU A 278 -7.06 -27.42 -22.41
N LEU A 279 -7.24 -26.10 -22.48
CA LEU A 279 -6.20 -25.12 -22.18
C LEU A 279 -5.72 -25.24 -20.72
N ARG A 280 -6.66 -25.43 -19.78
CA ARG A 280 -6.33 -25.68 -18.37
C ARG A 280 -5.49 -26.95 -18.19
N SER A 281 -5.82 -28.01 -18.91
CA SER A 281 -5.09 -29.27 -18.86
C SER A 281 -3.69 -29.11 -19.48
N GLU A 282 -3.56 -28.33 -20.55
CA GLU A 282 -2.27 -28.02 -21.18
C GLU A 282 -1.36 -27.19 -20.28
N LEU A 283 -1.90 -26.12 -19.68
CA LEU A 283 -1.23 -25.29 -18.67
C LEU A 283 -0.75 -26.14 -17.49
N GLY A 284 -1.63 -26.97 -16.93
CA GLY A 284 -1.32 -27.88 -15.84
C GLY A 284 -0.19 -28.86 -16.19
N ALA A 285 -0.28 -29.49 -17.37
CA ALA A 285 0.74 -30.41 -17.84
C ALA A 285 2.09 -29.72 -18.08
N ALA A 286 2.09 -28.50 -18.64
CA ALA A 286 3.30 -27.71 -18.82
C ALA A 286 3.96 -27.35 -17.49
N ALA A 287 3.18 -26.97 -16.49
CA ALA A 287 3.69 -26.69 -15.14
C ALA A 287 4.28 -27.92 -14.46
N VAL A 288 3.65 -29.10 -14.61
CA VAL A 288 4.20 -30.36 -14.09
C VAL A 288 5.51 -30.73 -14.79
N ARG A 289 5.62 -30.53 -16.11
CA ARG A 289 6.88 -30.72 -16.85
C ARG A 289 7.98 -29.78 -16.32
N ALA A 290 7.65 -28.51 -16.11
CA ALA A 290 8.57 -27.53 -15.54
C ALA A 290 9.11 -27.98 -14.18
N ALA A 291 8.23 -28.40 -13.26
CA ALA A 291 8.62 -28.88 -11.94
C ALA A 291 9.50 -30.13 -11.99
N LYS A 292 9.17 -31.09 -12.86
CA LYS A 292 9.97 -32.31 -13.03
C LYS A 292 11.36 -32.04 -13.62
N ALA A 293 11.46 -31.09 -14.56
CA ALA A 293 12.72 -30.75 -15.22
C ALA A 293 13.82 -30.27 -14.27
N VAL A 294 13.43 -29.63 -13.15
CA VAL A 294 14.36 -29.11 -12.13
C VAL A 294 14.46 -29.99 -10.89
N GLY A 295 13.82 -31.18 -10.89
CA GLY A 295 13.77 -32.05 -9.72
C GLY A 295 13.15 -31.37 -8.51
N TYR A 296 12.05 -30.64 -8.72
CA TYR A 296 11.40 -29.83 -7.69
C TYR A 296 10.85 -30.68 -6.54
N VAL A 297 10.75 -30.11 -5.33
CA VAL A 297 10.15 -30.75 -4.14
C VAL A 297 9.34 -29.71 -3.35
N GLY A 298 8.21 -30.12 -2.79
CA GLY A 298 7.31 -29.25 -2.03
C GLY A 298 6.37 -28.45 -2.93
N ALA A 299 5.85 -27.34 -2.39
CA ALA A 299 4.95 -26.44 -3.09
C ALA A 299 5.73 -25.44 -3.94
N GLY A 300 5.30 -25.24 -5.19
CA GLY A 300 5.86 -24.25 -6.10
C GLY A 300 4.79 -23.64 -7.00
N THR A 301 5.12 -22.57 -7.70
CA THR A 301 4.19 -21.97 -8.67
C THR A 301 4.93 -21.64 -9.95
N VAL A 302 4.36 -22.09 -11.07
CA VAL A 302 4.86 -21.77 -12.41
C VAL A 302 4.00 -20.64 -12.96
N GLU A 303 4.60 -19.48 -13.18
CA GLU A 303 3.91 -18.30 -13.68
C GLU A 303 3.98 -18.25 -15.21
N PHE A 304 2.83 -18.03 -15.82
CA PHE A 304 2.67 -17.89 -17.27
C PHE A 304 2.09 -16.51 -17.60
N ILE A 305 2.51 -16.00 -18.75
CA ILE A 305 1.78 -14.93 -19.42
C ILE A 305 0.88 -15.58 -20.46
N LEU A 306 -0.43 -15.37 -20.30
CA LEU A 306 -1.45 -15.81 -21.24
C LEU A 306 -1.91 -14.60 -22.06
N ASP A 307 -1.83 -14.71 -23.39
CA ASP A 307 -2.40 -13.72 -24.29
C ASP A 307 -3.93 -13.87 -24.31
N ARG A 308 -4.65 -12.83 -23.90
CA ARG A 308 -6.12 -12.83 -23.89
C ARG A 308 -6.73 -13.01 -25.28
N ALA A 309 -6.08 -12.51 -26.33
CA ALA A 309 -6.65 -12.54 -27.68
C ALA A 309 -6.47 -13.91 -28.35
N THR A 310 -5.31 -14.52 -28.19
CA THR A 310 -4.95 -15.78 -28.88
C THR A 310 -5.07 -17.02 -27.99
N HIS A 311 -5.19 -16.83 -26.67
CA HIS A 311 -5.10 -17.88 -25.65
C HIS A 311 -3.77 -18.66 -25.68
N SER A 312 -2.71 -18.12 -26.32
CA SER A 312 -1.37 -18.69 -26.21
C SER A 312 -0.77 -18.32 -24.86
N PHE A 313 -0.11 -19.28 -24.20
CA PHE A 313 0.56 -19.04 -22.93
C PHE A 313 2.06 -19.31 -23.04
N HIS A 314 2.83 -18.57 -22.26
CA HIS A 314 4.28 -18.64 -22.27
C HIS A 314 4.81 -18.54 -20.85
N PHE A 315 5.80 -19.37 -20.53
CA PHE A 315 6.49 -19.38 -19.26
C PHE A 315 7.16 -18.03 -19.01
N MET A 316 6.88 -17.48 -17.82
CA MET A 316 7.51 -16.26 -17.33
C MET A 316 8.61 -16.60 -16.33
N GLU A 317 8.25 -17.25 -15.24
CA GLU A 317 9.17 -17.68 -14.18
C GLU A 317 8.56 -18.79 -13.33
N MET A 318 9.37 -19.36 -12.43
CA MET A 318 8.91 -20.33 -11.43
C MET A 318 9.31 -19.82 -10.05
N ASN A 319 8.32 -19.54 -9.20
CA ASN A 319 8.54 -19.16 -7.82
C ASN A 319 8.81 -20.42 -6.99
N THR A 320 9.97 -20.44 -6.32
CA THR A 320 10.50 -21.64 -5.66
C THR A 320 10.02 -21.79 -4.21
N ARG A 321 8.73 -21.46 -3.98
CA ARG A 321 8.12 -21.33 -2.66
C ARG A 321 6.60 -21.49 -2.71
N LEU A 322 5.99 -21.55 -1.53
CA LEU A 322 4.55 -21.32 -1.38
C LEU A 322 4.22 -19.88 -1.82
N GLN A 323 3.17 -19.69 -2.61
CA GLN A 323 2.71 -18.35 -2.98
C GLN A 323 1.83 -17.73 -1.89
N VAL A 324 1.71 -16.40 -1.91
CA VAL A 324 0.91 -15.66 -0.92
C VAL A 324 -0.58 -16.06 -1.06
N GLU A 325 -1.02 -16.11 -2.31
CA GLU A 325 -2.34 -16.43 -2.85
C GLU A 325 -2.66 -17.93 -2.93
N HIS A 326 -1.86 -18.78 -2.29
CA HIS A 326 -2.19 -20.20 -2.17
C HIS A 326 -3.57 -20.51 -1.55
N PRO A 327 -4.18 -19.67 -0.68
CA PRO A 327 -5.51 -19.95 -0.13
C PRO A 327 -6.61 -20.11 -1.19
N VAL A 328 -6.60 -19.37 -2.30
CA VAL A 328 -7.63 -19.58 -3.34
C VAL A 328 -7.55 -20.98 -3.95
N THR A 329 -6.34 -21.52 -4.12
CA THR A 329 -6.13 -22.92 -4.53
C THR A 329 -6.62 -23.90 -3.47
N GLU A 330 -6.35 -23.65 -2.18
CA GLU A 330 -6.84 -24.48 -1.09
C GLU A 330 -8.37 -24.53 -1.06
N MET A 331 -9.04 -23.38 -1.25
CA MET A 331 -10.52 -23.30 -1.22
C MET A 331 -11.17 -24.10 -2.34
N ILE A 332 -10.63 -24.08 -3.56
CA ILE A 332 -11.23 -24.83 -4.69
C ILE A 332 -10.88 -26.32 -4.70
N THR A 333 -9.79 -26.72 -4.04
CA THR A 333 -9.32 -28.12 -4.02
C THR A 333 -9.64 -28.85 -2.72
N GLY A 334 -9.93 -28.13 -1.62
CA GLY A 334 -10.08 -28.71 -0.28
C GLY A 334 -8.78 -29.25 0.31
N THR A 335 -7.62 -28.77 -0.18
CA THR A 335 -6.30 -29.20 0.29
C THR A 335 -5.70 -28.21 1.29
N ASP A 336 -4.79 -28.69 2.15
CA ASP A 336 -3.89 -27.83 2.95
C ASP A 336 -2.47 -28.02 2.42
N LEU A 337 -1.98 -27.00 1.70
CA LEU A 337 -0.68 -27.03 1.02
C LEU A 337 0.47 -27.02 2.03
N VAL A 338 0.32 -26.33 3.17
CA VAL A 338 1.31 -26.37 4.25
C VAL A 338 1.37 -27.76 4.89
N GLU A 339 0.23 -28.45 5.03
CA GLU A 339 0.21 -29.83 5.51
C GLU A 339 0.99 -30.75 4.57
N TRP A 340 0.76 -30.61 3.26
CA TRP A 340 1.51 -31.37 2.26
C TRP A 340 3.00 -31.04 2.29
N GLN A 341 3.38 -29.78 2.51
CA GLN A 341 4.78 -29.38 2.61
C GLN A 341 5.46 -30.08 3.78
N ILE A 342 4.82 -30.14 4.95
CA ILE A 342 5.35 -30.81 6.15
C ILE A 342 5.44 -32.33 5.94
N LYS A 343 4.43 -32.96 5.32
CA LYS A 343 4.41 -34.40 5.02
C LYS A 343 5.52 -34.79 4.05
N ILE A 344 5.63 -34.08 2.93
CA ILE A 344 6.67 -34.35 1.92
C ILE A 344 8.06 -34.09 2.49
N ALA A 345 8.24 -33.00 3.25
CA ALA A 345 9.52 -32.74 3.93
C ALA A 345 9.87 -33.81 4.98
N SER A 346 8.87 -34.52 5.53
CA SER A 346 9.05 -35.69 6.41
C SER A 346 9.41 -36.98 5.63
N GLY A 347 9.50 -36.91 4.30
CA GLY A 347 9.79 -38.05 3.42
C GLY A 347 8.55 -38.83 2.97
N GLU A 348 7.35 -38.26 3.06
CA GLU A 348 6.14 -38.89 2.52
C GLU A 348 6.01 -38.64 1.00
N ARG A 349 5.29 -39.54 0.31
CA ARG A 349 4.88 -39.36 -1.09
C ARG A 349 3.71 -38.38 -1.19
N LEU A 350 3.42 -37.92 -2.41
CA LEU A 350 2.18 -37.20 -2.68
C LEU A 350 0.95 -38.00 -2.20
N PRO A 351 0.01 -37.36 -1.48
CA PRO A 351 -1.14 -38.07 -0.91
C PRO A 351 -2.20 -38.46 -1.94
N VAL A 352 -2.22 -37.80 -3.10
CA VAL A 352 -3.17 -38.04 -4.19
C VAL A 352 -2.47 -37.94 -5.55
N THR A 353 -2.97 -38.69 -6.52
CA THR A 353 -2.57 -38.57 -7.93
C THR A 353 -3.31 -37.42 -8.61
N GLN A 354 -2.85 -37.00 -9.80
CA GLN A 354 -3.47 -35.91 -10.56
C GLN A 354 -4.99 -36.10 -10.77
N SER A 355 -5.43 -37.33 -11.03
CA SER A 355 -6.85 -37.66 -11.24
C SER A 355 -7.71 -37.60 -9.97
N GLY A 356 -7.09 -37.61 -8.79
CA GLY A 356 -7.78 -37.48 -7.51
C GLY A 356 -8.03 -36.03 -7.10
N ILE A 357 -7.38 -35.06 -7.75
CA ILE A 357 -7.51 -33.63 -7.44
C ILE A 357 -8.76 -33.09 -8.14
N LYS A 358 -9.72 -32.60 -7.35
CA LYS A 358 -11.00 -32.09 -7.85
C LYS A 358 -11.02 -30.57 -7.81
N LEU A 359 -11.62 -29.97 -8.84
CA LEU A 359 -11.93 -28.54 -8.91
C LEU A 359 -13.37 -28.34 -8.44
N ASN A 360 -13.57 -27.58 -7.37
CA ASN A 360 -14.89 -27.29 -6.83
C ASN A 360 -15.08 -25.77 -6.63
N GLY A 361 -16.12 -25.22 -7.25
CA GLY A 361 -16.50 -23.82 -7.11
C GLY A 361 -15.43 -22.84 -7.61
N HIS A 362 -15.48 -21.63 -7.06
CA HIS A 362 -14.61 -20.51 -7.38
C HIS A 362 -14.21 -19.78 -6.11
N ALA A 363 -12.97 -19.29 -6.04
CA ALA A 363 -12.47 -18.52 -4.92
C ALA A 363 -11.83 -17.20 -5.36
N PHE A 364 -12.02 -16.17 -4.55
CA PHE A 364 -11.32 -14.89 -4.66
C PHE A 364 -10.49 -14.65 -3.41
N GLU A 365 -9.33 -14.04 -3.56
CA GLU A 365 -8.54 -13.47 -2.49
C GLU A 365 -8.32 -11.97 -2.75
N SER A 366 -8.41 -11.17 -1.69
CA SER A 366 -8.05 -9.76 -1.71
C SER A 366 -6.98 -9.49 -0.66
N ARG A 367 -5.90 -8.82 -1.08
CA ARG A 367 -4.84 -8.38 -0.16
C ARG A 367 -5.20 -7.05 0.47
N ILE A 368 -5.41 -7.06 1.78
CA ILE A 368 -5.71 -5.86 2.56
C ILE A 368 -4.37 -5.23 2.96
N TYR A 369 -4.08 -4.05 2.41
CA TYR A 369 -2.85 -3.29 2.65
C TYR A 369 -3.12 -2.01 3.43
N ALA A 370 -2.16 -1.66 4.29
CA ALA A 370 -1.98 -0.29 4.79
C ALA A 370 -1.36 0.58 3.68
N GLU A 371 -2.15 0.93 2.68
CA GLU A 371 -1.78 1.85 1.59
C GLU A 371 -2.91 2.88 1.40
N ASP A 372 -2.57 4.09 0.97
CA ASP A 372 -3.53 5.12 0.56
C ASP A 372 -3.69 5.14 -0.97
N PRO A 373 -4.76 4.55 -1.54
CA PRO A 373 -4.95 4.50 -2.97
C PRO A 373 -5.13 5.88 -3.62
N ALA A 374 -5.74 6.84 -2.91
CA ALA A 374 -5.98 8.19 -3.43
C ALA A 374 -4.67 8.98 -3.60
N SER A 375 -3.70 8.74 -2.72
CA SER A 375 -2.34 9.31 -2.82
C SER A 375 -1.39 8.45 -3.65
N GLY A 376 -1.89 7.65 -4.60
CA GLY A 376 -1.05 6.81 -5.46
C GLY A 376 -0.52 5.57 -4.78
N PHE A 377 -1.28 5.03 -3.80
CA PHE A 377 -0.95 3.85 -3.00
C PHE A 377 0.35 4.00 -2.22
N LEU A 378 0.51 5.14 -1.54
CA LEU A 378 1.61 5.34 -0.61
C LEU A 378 1.43 4.40 0.59
N PRO A 379 2.47 3.65 1.00
CA PRO A 379 2.37 2.76 2.16
C PRO A 379 2.23 3.58 3.44
N GLY A 380 1.29 3.19 4.28
CA GLY A 380 1.05 3.73 5.62
C GLY A 380 1.73 2.89 6.69
N ALA A 381 2.01 3.54 7.83
CA ALA A 381 2.50 2.89 9.04
C ALA A 381 1.91 3.59 10.27
N GLY A 382 1.64 2.83 11.33
CA GLY A 382 1.02 3.33 12.56
C GLY A 382 0.03 2.35 13.19
N PRO A 383 -0.77 2.82 14.17
CA PRO A 383 -1.61 1.95 14.98
C PRO A 383 -2.95 1.60 14.30
N LEU A 384 -3.36 0.34 14.43
CA LEU A 384 -4.70 -0.14 14.08
C LEU A 384 -5.65 0.14 15.25
N LYS A 385 -6.10 1.39 15.38
CA LYS A 385 -6.93 1.84 16.51
C LYS A 385 -8.26 1.10 16.61
N TYR A 386 -8.81 0.70 15.47
CA TYR A 386 -10.02 -0.12 15.38
C TYR A 386 -9.83 -1.14 14.27
N LEU A 387 -10.13 -2.40 14.54
CA LEU A 387 -10.08 -3.45 13.55
C LEU A 387 -11.19 -4.47 13.81
N LYS A 388 -12.12 -4.57 12.87
CA LYS A 388 -13.08 -5.67 12.78
C LYS A 388 -12.92 -6.38 11.45
N THR A 389 -12.82 -7.69 11.52
CA THR A 389 -12.74 -8.56 10.36
C THR A 389 -14.07 -9.27 10.17
N PRO A 390 -14.41 -9.69 8.94
CA PRO A 390 -15.51 -10.60 8.70
C PRO A 390 -15.36 -11.86 9.55
N VAL A 391 -16.49 -12.41 9.99
CA VAL A 391 -16.50 -13.65 10.78
C VAL A 391 -16.10 -14.82 9.87
N PRO A 392 -15.04 -15.58 10.19
CA PRO A 392 -14.66 -16.74 9.39
C PRO A 392 -15.74 -17.83 9.39
N THR A 393 -15.99 -18.41 8.23
CA THR A 393 -16.91 -19.51 7.96
C THR A 393 -16.24 -20.50 6.99
N ASP A 394 -16.91 -21.59 6.61
CA ASP A 394 -16.33 -22.55 5.65
C ASP A 394 -16.06 -21.93 4.28
N ASP A 395 -16.78 -20.86 3.93
CA ASP A 395 -16.68 -20.12 2.66
C ASP A 395 -16.05 -18.72 2.80
N VAL A 396 -15.67 -18.31 4.01
CA VAL A 396 -14.99 -17.03 4.29
C VAL A 396 -13.79 -17.27 5.19
N ARG A 397 -12.60 -16.95 4.70
CA ARG A 397 -11.34 -17.17 5.39
C ARG A 397 -10.56 -15.86 5.48
N VAL A 398 -10.03 -15.59 6.68
CA VAL A 398 -9.19 -14.42 6.94
C VAL A 398 -7.83 -14.88 7.44
N GLU A 399 -6.79 -14.56 6.68
CA GLU A 399 -5.40 -14.78 7.10
C GLU A 399 -4.78 -13.45 7.53
N THR A 400 -4.43 -13.32 8.81
CA THR A 400 -3.86 -12.08 9.34
C THR A 400 -2.85 -12.34 10.45
N GLY A 401 -1.81 -11.49 10.48
CA GLY A 401 -0.78 -11.45 11.51
C GLY A 401 -0.93 -10.30 12.51
N VAL A 402 -1.99 -9.51 12.41
CA VAL A 402 -2.25 -8.33 13.25
C VAL A 402 -3.64 -8.37 13.88
N GLY A 403 -3.85 -7.56 14.91
CA GLY A 403 -5.10 -7.37 15.64
C GLY A 403 -5.38 -5.89 15.93
N GLU A 404 -6.55 -5.62 16.50
CA GLU A 404 -6.88 -4.29 17.04
C GLU A 404 -5.86 -3.89 18.11
N GLY A 405 -5.32 -2.68 18.01
CA GLY A 405 -4.28 -2.15 18.89
C GLY A 405 -2.84 -2.46 18.45
N ASP A 406 -2.62 -3.34 17.46
CA ASP A 406 -1.30 -3.58 16.90
C ASP A 406 -0.83 -2.40 16.04
N GLU A 407 0.49 -2.35 15.78
CA GLU A 407 1.12 -1.34 14.94
C GLU A 407 1.62 -1.96 13.62
N VAL A 408 1.25 -1.33 12.49
CA VAL A 408 1.87 -1.61 11.19
C VAL A 408 3.19 -0.86 11.12
N SER A 409 4.29 -1.60 11.20
CA SER A 409 5.65 -1.05 11.24
C SER A 409 6.16 -0.64 9.85
N VAL A 410 6.92 0.46 9.78
CA VAL A 410 7.65 0.91 8.57
C VAL A 410 8.70 -0.09 8.06
N HIS A 411 9.11 -1.06 8.89
CA HIS A 411 10.22 -1.96 8.57
C HIS A 411 9.84 -3.13 7.68
N TYR A 412 8.54 -3.40 7.51
CA TYR A 412 8.04 -4.60 6.88
C TYR A 412 6.96 -4.32 5.84
N ASP A 413 6.53 -5.39 5.17
CA ASP A 413 5.43 -5.34 4.21
C ASP A 413 4.14 -4.79 4.85
N PRO A 414 3.43 -3.86 4.17
CA PRO A 414 2.23 -3.21 4.71
C PRO A 414 0.96 -4.09 4.66
N MET A 415 1.04 -5.37 4.28
CA MET A 415 -0.11 -6.28 4.23
C MET A 415 -0.64 -6.57 5.64
N ILE A 416 -1.88 -6.17 5.88
CA ILE A 416 -2.63 -6.39 7.12
C ILE A 416 -3.20 -7.80 7.14
N ALA A 417 -3.80 -8.22 6.01
CA ALA A 417 -4.49 -9.49 5.92
C ALA A 417 -4.74 -9.92 4.47
N LYS A 418 -5.17 -11.17 4.32
CA LYS A 418 -5.79 -11.70 3.11
C LYS A 418 -7.21 -12.11 3.45
N LEU A 419 -8.16 -11.57 2.71
CA LEU A 419 -9.56 -11.98 2.76
C LEU A 419 -9.81 -12.93 1.60
N VAL A 420 -10.26 -14.14 1.90
CA VAL A 420 -10.49 -15.19 0.91
C VAL A 420 -11.95 -15.62 1.02
N VAL A 421 -12.64 -15.71 -0.10
CA VAL A 421 -14.03 -16.20 -0.14
C VAL A 421 -14.18 -17.29 -1.19
N TRP A 422 -15.19 -18.15 -1.01
CA TRP A 422 -15.52 -19.22 -1.93
C TRP A 422 -17.03 -19.25 -2.25
N GLY A 423 -17.38 -19.62 -3.48
CA GLY A 423 -18.75 -19.83 -3.93
C GLY A 423 -18.84 -20.99 -4.93
N ASN A 424 -20.06 -21.45 -5.22
CA ASN A 424 -20.27 -22.53 -6.19
C ASN A 424 -19.91 -22.11 -7.62
N ASP A 425 -19.95 -20.82 -7.90
CA ASP A 425 -19.47 -20.20 -9.11
C ASP A 425 -18.81 -18.84 -8.82
N ARG A 426 -18.23 -18.24 -9.87
CA ARG A 426 -17.54 -16.95 -9.78
C ARG A 426 -18.46 -15.82 -9.33
N ALA A 427 -19.73 -15.81 -9.76
CA ALA A 427 -20.65 -14.73 -9.43
C ALA A 427 -21.04 -14.77 -7.94
N GLU A 428 -21.30 -15.97 -7.40
CA GLU A 428 -21.54 -16.18 -5.97
C GLU A 428 -20.32 -15.77 -5.14
N ALA A 429 -19.12 -16.21 -5.54
CA ALA A 429 -17.88 -15.85 -4.85
C ALA A 429 -17.64 -14.33 -4.88
N LEU A 430 -17.90 -13.66 -6.00
CA LEU A 430 -17.77 -12.21 -6.11
C LEU A 430 -18.78 -11.46 -5.24
N MET A 431 -20.04 -11.92 -5.20
CA MET A 431 -21.07 -11.34 -4.33
C MET A 431 -20.67 -11.44 -2.85
N LYS A 432 -20.11 -12.59 -2.44
CA LYS A 432 -19.55 -12.76 -1.09
C LYS A 432 -18.37 -11.83 -0.87
N MET A 433 -17.43 -11.71 -1.82
CA MET A 433 -16.28 -10.81 -1.68
C MET A 433 -16.72 -9.37 -1.42
N LYS A 434 -17.68 -8.86 -2.20
CA LYS A 434 -18.26 -7.52 -2.01
C LYS A 434 -18.82 -7.33 -0.61
N SER A 435 -19.66 -8.28 -0.16
CA SER A 435 -20.25 -8.24 1.18
C SER A 435 -19.22 -8.34 2.30
N LYS A 436 -18.15 -9.11 2.12
CA LYS A 436 -17.15 -9.35 3.17
C LYS A 436 -16.10 -8.24 3.23
N LEU A 437 -15.82 -7.55 2.12
CA LEU A 437 -14.98 -6.35 2.16
C LEU A 437 -15.63 -5.22 2.97
N SER A 438 -16.95 -5.02 2.88
CA SER A 438 -17.63 -4.00 3.68
C SER A 438 -17.70 -4.30 5.17
N GLU A 439 -17.56 -5.57 5.56
CA GLU A 439 -17.41 -6.01 6.95
C GLU A 439 -15.97 -5.85 7.49
N TYR A 440 -14.98 -5.58 6.62
CA TYR A 440 -13.58 -5.39 7.00
C TYR A 440 -13.32 -3.92 7.40
N ASN A 441 -13.58 -3.60 8.67
CA ASN A 441 -13.60 -2.23 9.15
C ASN A 441 -12.29 -1.88 9.89
N ILE A 442 -11.53 -0.92 9.37
CA ILE A 442 -10.24 -0.46 9.92
C ILE A 442 -10.29 1.05 10.12
N ALA A 443 -9.88 1.52 11.31
CA ALA A 443 -9.60 2.93 11.57
C ALA A 443 -8.21 3.12 12.21
N GLY A 444 -7.65 4.32 12.03
CA GLY A 444 -6.31 4.71 12.51
C GLY A 444 -5.23 4.71 11.43
N LEU A 445 -5.48 4.04 10.30
CA LEU A 445 -4.62 4.05 9.12
C LEU A 445 -5.42 4.08 7.83
N GLU A 446 -4.81 4.62 6.78
CA GLU A 446 -5.30 4.46 5.42
C GLU A 446 -5.10 3.03 4.92
N THR A 447 -6.10 2.53 4.18
CA THR A 447 -6.10 1.17 3.66
C THR A 447 -6.72 1.11 2.27
N ASN A 448 -6.39 0.05 1.53
CA ASN A 448 -6.94 -0.17 0.20
C ASN A 448 -8.36 -0.79 0.19
N VAL A 449 -9.04 -0.95 1.33
CA VAL A 449 -10.35 -1.63 1.42
C VAL A 449 -11.40 -0.95 0.53
N ASN A 450 -11.52 0.37 0.57
CA ASN A 450 -12.47 1.11 -0.28
C ASN A 450 -12.17 0.89 -1.78
N PHE A 451 -10.89 0.89 -2.15
CA PHE A 451 -10.47 0.61 -3.52
C PHE A 451 -10.83 -0.81 -3.95
N LEU A 452 -10.65 -1.81 -3.08
CA LEU A 452 -11.05 -3.19 -3.33
C LEU A 452 -12.57 -3.31 -3.54
N ILE A 453 -13.38 -2.61 -2.75
CA ILE A 453 -14.84 -2.56 -2.92
C ILE A 453 -15.19 -2.00 -4.30
N SER A 454 -14.61 -0.85 -4.70
CA SER A 454 -14.81 -0.26 -6.02
C SER A 454 -14.41 -1.21 -7.14
N LEU A 455 -13.27 -1.90 -7.00
CA LEU A 455 -12.77 -2.86 -7.97
C LEU A 455 -13.70 -4.07 -8.11
N CYS A 456 -14.12 -4.68 -7.01
CA CYS A 456 -15.05 -5.80 -7.04
C CYS A 456 -16.41 -5.39 -7.65
N ASN A 457 -16.80 -4.12 -7.52
CA ASN A 457 -18.03 -3.58 -8.11
C ASN A 457 -17.90 -3.20 -9.60
N HIS A 458 -16.70 -3.20 -10.17
CA HIS A 458 -16.49 -2.84 -11.56
C HIS A 458 -17.05 -3.89 -12.55
N GLU A 459 -17.75 -3.44 -13.60
CA GLU A 459 -18.43 -4.31 -14.57
C GLU A 459 -17.46 -5.23 -15.32
N GLU A 460 -16.34 -4.70 -15.82
CA GLU A 460 -15.32 -5.52 -16.51
C GLU A 460 -14.70 -6.59 -15.59
N PHE A 461 -14.56 -6.31 -14.29
CA PHE A 461 -14.07 -7.30 -13.33
C PHE A 461 -15.11 -8.39 -13.10
N ALA A 462 -16.39 -8.02 -12.97
CA ALA A 462 -17.50 -8.97 -12.86
C ALA A 462 -17.64 -9.86 -14.11
N ALA A 463 -17.35 -9.32 -15.31
CA ALA A 463 -17.32 -10.07 -16.56
C ALA A 463 -16.12 -11.03 -16.70
N GLY A 464 -15.07 -10.86 -15.89
CA GLY A 464 -13.83 -11.63 -16.01
C GLY A 464 -12.90 -11.13 -17.12
N ASN A 465 -13.12 -9.90 -17.61
CA ASN A 465 -12.28 -9.23 -18.60
C ASN A 465 -11.05 -8.59 -17.93
N VAL A 466 -10.20 -9.44 -17.35
CA VAL A 466 -9.01 -9.01 -16.62
C VAL A 466 -7.75 -9.12 -17.46
N HIS A 467 -6.82 -8.20 -17.24
CA HIS A 467 -5.45 -8.20 -17.79
C HIS A 467 -4.54 -7.36 -16.89
N THR A 468 -3.23 -7.48 -17.05
CA THR A 468 -2.22 -6.82 -16.17
C THR A 468 -2.28 -5.29 -16.13
N ASN A 469 -2.92 -4.64 -17.11
CA ASN A 469 -3.14 -3.19 -17.15
C ASN A 469 -4.51 -2.74 -16.58
N PHE A 470 -5.31 -3.66 -16.01
CA PHE A 470 -6.72 -3.43 -15.68
C PHE A 470 -6.96 -2.17 -14.84
N ILE A 471 -6.18 -1.98 -13.77
CA ILE A 471 -6.31 -0.83 -12.87
C ILE A 471 -5.95 0.49 -13.59
N ARG A 472 -4.95 0.47 -14.48
CA ARG A 472 -4.53 1.66 -15.22
C ARG A 472 -5.60 2.08 -16.22
N ASP A 473 -6.14 1.12 -16.96
CA ASP A 473 -7.08 1.38 -18.05
C ASP A 473 -8.46 1.78 -17.50
N ASN A 474 -8.78 1.36 -16.27
CA ASN A 474 -10.03 1.69 -15.55
C ASN A 474 -9.80 2.70 -14.40
N TYR A 475 -8.75 3.52 -14.44
CA TYR A 475 -8.39 4.40 -13.32
C TYR A 475 -9.56 5.33 -12.91
N ASN A 476 -10.17 6.02 -13.88
CA ASN A 476 -11.22 7.01 -13.58
C ASN A 476 -12.48 6.41 -12.94
N SER A 477 -12.82 5.16 -13.26
CA SER A 477 -13.97 4.46 -12.67
C SER A 477 -13.64 3.82 -11.31
N LEU A 478 -12.37 3.50 -11.05
CA LEU A 478 -11.94 2.90 -9.79
C LEU A 478 -11.66 3.93 -8.69
N PHE A 479 -11.22 5.14 -9.06
CA PHE A 479 -10.88 6.24 -8.15
C PHE A 479 -11.92 7.36 -8.15
N VAL A 480 -13.20 6.99 -8.10
CA VAL A 480 -14.29 7.96 -8.03
C VAL A 480 -14.29 8.63 -6.66
N GLU A 481 -14.29 9.97 -6.65
CA GLU A 481 -14.46 10.71 -5.42
C GLU A 481 -15.87 10.52 -4.86
N THR A 482 -15.95 9.92 -3.67
CA THR A 482 -17.20 9.83 -2.92
C THR A 482 -17.36 11.05 -2.02
N HIS A 483 -18.58 11.58 -1.99
CA HIS A 483 -19.00 12.60 -1.05
C HIS A 483 -20.06 11.99 -0.11
N PRO A 484 -20.04 12.34 1.18
CA PRO A 484 -21.06 11.88 2.09
C PRO A 484 -22.43 12.44 1.70
N THR A 485 -23.47 11.61 1.74
CA THR A 485 -24.85 12.05 1.57
C THR A 485 -25.30 12.89 2.77
N GLU A 486 -26.38 13.65 2.64
CA GLU A 486 -26.97 14.40 3.76
C GLU A 486 -27.30 13.48 4.94
N HIS A 487 -27.84 12.29 4.67
CA HIS A 487 -28.12 11.28 5.70
C HIS A 487 -26.84 10.84 6.43
N GLN A 488 -25.74 10.62 5.70
CA GLN A 488 -24.46 10.26 6.30
C GLN A 488 -23.87 11.40 7.14
N LEU A 489 -24.03 12.66 6.71
CA LEU A 489 -23.62 13.83 7.49
C LEU A 489 -24.41 13.95 8.80
N ILE A 490 -25.74 13.76 8.72
CA ILE A 490 -26.63 13.73 9.89
C ILE A 490 -26.23 12.61 10.86
N GLU A 491 -26.04 11.38 10.35
CA GLU A 491 -25.58 10.24 11.13
C GLU A 491 -24.22 10.49 11.79
N ALA A 492 -23.27 11.05 11.05
CA ALA A 492 -21.94 11.40 11.55
C ALA A 492 -22.06 12.39 12.73
N ALA A 493 -22.82 13.46 12.54
CA ALA A 493 -23.00 14.48 13.55
C ALA A 493 -23.69 13.95 14.81
N LEU A 494 -24.76 13.17 14.65
CA LEU A 494 -25.47 12.55 15.76
C LEU A 494 -24.60 11.51 16.48
N SER A 495 -23.73 10.80 15.75
CA SER A 495 -22.79 9.84 16.35
C SER A 495 -21.83 10.52 17.33
N THR A 496 -21.33 11.73 17.02
CA THR A 496 -20.48 12.49 17.95
C THR A 496 -21.21 12.81 19.26
N ILE A 497 -22.47 13.27 19.17
CA ILE A 497 -23.30 13.62 20.35
C ILE A 497 -23.66 12.37 21.15
N LEU A 498 -24.04 11.28 20.47
CA LEU A 498 -24.48 10.05 21.11
C LEU A 498 -23.33 9.28 21.77
N LEU A 499 -22.11 9.34 21.20
CA LEU A 499 -20.92 8.71 21.78
C LEU A 499 -20.39 9.43 23.02
N GLU A 500 -20.61 10.75 23.13
CA GLU A 500 -20.31 11.53 24.34
C GLU A 500 -21.17 11.14 25.55
N LYS A 501 -22.37 10.57 25.33
CA LYS A 501 -23.24 10.10 26.41
C LYS A 501 -22.57 8.90 27.10
N ASN A 502 -21.74 9.18 28.10
CA ASN A 502 -21.16 8.18 28.98
C ASN A 502 -22.27 7.49 29.78
N HIS A 503 -22.37 6.17 29.67
CA HIS A 503 -23.16 5.36 30.59
C HIS A 503 -22.47 5.32 31.96
N VAL A 504 -22.56 6.42 32.71
CA VAL A 504 -22.19 6.41 34.13
C VAL A 504 -23.30 5.67 34.88
N LYS A 505 -22.94 4.63 35.63
CA LYS A 505 -23.88 3.80 36.41
C LYS A 505 -24.52 4.56 37.57
N ASP A 506 -23.90 5.66 37.99
CA ASP A 506 -24.41 6.50 39.07
C ASP A 506 -25.43 7.51 38.54
N TYR A 507 -26.60 7.54 39.17
CA TYR A 507 -27.69 8.49 38.88
C TYR A 507 -27.21 9.92 39.16
N ASN A 508 -26.64 10.56 38.14
CA ASN A 508 -26.21 11.95 38.17
C ASN A 508 -27.12 12.74 37.22
N PRO A 509 -27.94 13.70 37.72
CA PRO A 509 -28.85 14.47 36.86
C PRO A 509 -28.12 15.26 35.78
N PHE A 510 -26.85 15.63 35.98
CA PHE A 510 -26.02 16.29 34.96
C PHE A 510 -25.57 15.35 33.82
N ILE A 511 -25.77 14.05 33.98
CA ILE A 511 -25.44 13.01 32.99
C ILE A 511 -26.72 12.43 32.37
N VAL A 512 -27.74 12.17 33.19
CA VAL A 512 -29.03 11.58 32.76
C VAL A 512 -29.87 12.59 31.96
N GLU A 513 -29.89 13.85 32.38
CA GLU A 513 -30.61 14.94 31.71
C GLU A 513 -29.66 15.80 30.86
N ALA A 514 -28.66 15.17 30.22
CA ALA A 514 -27.69 15.87 29.38
C ALA A 514 -28.41 16.59 28.21
N GLY A 515 -28.66 17.89 28.41
CA GLY A 515 -29.39 18.73 27.46
C GLY A 515 -30.77 19.21 27.91
N PHE A 516 -31.23 18.91 29.13
CA PHE A 516 -32.45 19.51 29.64
C PHE A 516 -32.29 21.03 29.80
N ARG A 517 -33.34 21.76 29.42
CA ARG A 517 -33.43 23.21 29.46
C ARG A 517 -34.89 23.57 29.72
N ILE A 518 -35.14 24.46 30.68
CA ILE A 518 -36.51 24.75 31.17
C ILE A 518 -37.37 25.45 30.09
N ASN A 519 -36.77 26.32 29.27
CA ASN A 519 -37.50 27.24 28.37
C ASN A 519 -37.10 27.14 26.89
N HIS A 520 -36.21 26.22 26.51
CA HIS A 520 -35.77 26.04 25.13
C HIS A 520 -35.30 24.60 24.91
N ASN A 521 -35.15 24.16 23.66
CA ASN A 521 -34.47 22.90 23.38
C ASN A 521 -32.96 23.13 23.36
N HIS A 522 -32.17 22.19 23.90
CA HIS A 522 -30.73 22.30 23.79
C HIS A 522 -30.30 22.20 22.33
N GLN A 523 -29.70 23.27 21.84
CA GLN A 523 -29.07 23.33 20.53
C GLN A 523 -27.56 23.14 20.65
N ARG A 524 -26.97 22.37 19.74
CA ARG A 524 -25.52 22.19 19.59
C ARG A 524 -25.11 22.50 18.15
N ASP A 525 -23.95 23.13 18.04
CA ASP A 525 -23.25 23.29 16.78
C ASP A 525 -22.25 22.12 16.66
N VAL A 526 -22.43 21.27 15.66
CA VAL A 526 -21.48 20.20 15.34
C VAL A 526 -20.71 20.61 14.10
N LYS A 527 -19.40 20.43 14.15
CA LYS A 527 -18.48 20.71 13.05
C LYS A 527 -17.75 19.43 12.70
N LEU A 528 -17.80 19.05 11.43
CA LEU A 528 -17.03 17.95 10.87
C LEU A 528 -16.15 18.49 9.75
N ILE A 529 -14.97 17.92 9.55
CA ILE A 529 -14.10 18.28 8.43
C ILE A 529 -14.02 17.06 7.51
N PHE A 530 -14.45 17.21 6.26
CA PHE A 530 -14.35 16.19 5.23
C PHE A 530 -13.48 16.72 4.09
N LYS A 531 -12.35 16.06 3.79
CA LYS A 531 -11.40 16.48 2.73
C LYS A 531 -11.11 18.00 2.75
N ASP A 532 -10.71 18.53 3.90
CA ASP A 532 -10.42 19.95 4.14
C ASP A 532 -11.61 20.94 4.07
N HIS A 533 -12.83 20.44 3.86
CA HIS A 533 -14.05 21.25 3.92
C HIS A 533 -14.71 21.13 5.30
N GLU A 534 -14.88 22.27 5.98
CA GLU A 534 -15.66 22.35 7.22
C GLU A 534 -17.16 22.29 6.92
N ILE A 535 -17.84 21.32 7.50
CA ILE A 535 -19.28 21.13 7.44
C ILE A 535 -19.83 21.46 8.82
N LYS A 536 -20.69 22.48 8.88
CA LYS A 536 -21.34 22.92 10.11
C LYS A 536 -22.80 22.48 10.12
N MET A 537 -23.24 21.86 11.21
CA MET A 537 -24.62 21.43 11.41
C MET A 537 -25.16 21.96 12.74
N LEU A 538 -26.46 22.30 12.73
CA LEU A 538 -27.19 22.69 13.93
C LEU A 538 -28.07 21.52 14.37
N ILE A 539 -27.93 21.09 15.62
CA ILE A 539 -28.69 19.97 16.17
C ILE A 539 -29.48 20.44 17.39
N LYS A 540 -30.81 20.39 17.30
CA LYS A 540 -31.73 20.60 18.41
C LYS A 540 -32.14 19.24 18.98
N ILE A 541 -31.87 19.04 20.27
CA ILE A 541 -32.26 17.83 21.01
C ILE A 541 -33.71 18.01 21.46
N ILE A 542 -34.64 17.22 20.90
CA ILE A 542 -36.07 17.29 21.24
C ILE A 542 -36.36 16.40 22.45
N ASN A 543 -35.86 15.16 22.44
CA ASN A 543 -35.92 14.23 23.56
C ASN A 543 -34.71 13.27 23.51
N SER A 544 -34.72 12.20 24.32
CA SER A 544 -33.56 11.30 24.47
C SER A 544 -33.07 10.68 23.16
N ASN A 545 -33.97 10.41 22.21
CA ASN A 545 -33.71 9.70 20.96
C ASN A 545 -34.20 10.47 19.71
N LYS A 546 -34.73 11.69 19.87
CA LYS A 546 -35.29 12.49 18.77
C LYS A 546 -34.60 13.83 18.66
N TYR A 547 -34.21 14.15 17.43
CA TYR A 547 -33.37 15.28 17.08
C TYR A 547 -33.99 16.04 15.91
N SER A 548 -33.72 17.33 15.84
CA SER A 548 -33.93 18.13 14.64
C SER A 548 -32.58 18.64 14.16
N VAL A 549 -32.19 18.28 12.94
CA VAL A 549 -30.86 18.54 12.39
C VAL A 549 -30.98 19.46 11.17
N SER A 550 -30.11 20.45 11.06
CA SER A 550 -30.02 21.36 9.90
C SER A 550 -28.58 21.41 9.40
N LEU A 551 -28.40 21.30 8.08
CA LEU A 551 -27.11 21.37 7.38
C LEU A 551 -26.83 22.77 6.79
N ASP A 552 -27.83 23.64 6.78
CA ASP A 552 -27.89 24.92 6.06
C ASP A 552 -28.10 26.11 7.01
N ASN A 553 -27.46 26.06 8.18
CA ASN A 553 -27.56 27.11 9.22
C ASN A 553 -28.99 27.43 9.69
N GLY A 554 -29.91 26.47 9.58
CA GLY A 554 -31.25 26.54 10.17
C GLY A 554 -32.37 26.86 9.18
N GLU A 555 -32.10 26.88 7.87
CA GLU A 555 -33.12 27.07 6.84
C GLU A 555 -34.01 25.82 6.69
N THR A 556 -33.41 24.63 6.63
CA THR A 556 -34.10 23.33 6.50
C THR A 556 -33.80 22.44 7.70
N TRP A 557 -34.82 21.72 8.19
CA TRP A 557 -34.72 20.86 9.37
C TRP A 557 -35.22 19.45 9.08
N TYR A 558 -34.36 18.47 9.30
CA TYR A 558 -34.68 17.04 9.29
C TYR A 558 -35.12 16.62 10.68
N ILE A 559 -36.17 15.81 10.77
CA ILE A 559 -36.57 15.16 12.02
C ILE A 559 -35.98 13.76 12.04
N VAL A 560 -35.13 13.51 13.02
CA VAL A 560 -34.32 12.29 13.08
C VAL A 560 -34.58 11.59 14.40
N GLU A 561 -34.91 10.31 14.34
CA GLU A 561 -34.88 9.44 15.51
C GLU A 561 -33.60 8.63 15.46
N ALA A 562 -32.73 8.76 16.45
CA ALA A 562 -31.43 8.11 16.46
C ALA A 562 -31.05 7.59 17.84
N GLU A 563 -30.40 6.44 17.86
CA GLU A 563 -29.81 5.84 19.04
C GLU A 563 -28.47 5.19 18.70
N ILE A 564 -27.62 5.02 19.72
CA ILE A 564 -26.37 4.28 19.57
C ILE A 564 -26.42 2.98 20.36
N GLN A 565 -26.17 1.89 19.68
CA GLN A 565 -26.06 0.57 20.28
C GLN A 565 -24.58 0.22 20.40
N LYS A 566 -24.12 0.05 21.64
CA LYS A 566 -22.77 -0.47 21.93
C LYS A 566 -22.86 -1.96 22.17
N LYS A 567 -22.24 -2.75 21.30
CA LYS A 567 -22.13 -4.21 21.46
C LYS A 567 -20.65 -4.57 21.42
N ASP A 568 -20.15 -5.12 22.52
CA ASP A 568 -18.71 -5.39 22.71
C ASP A 568 -17.87 -4.12 22.48
N SER A 569 -16.98 -4.10 21.48
CA SER A 569 -16.22 -2.91 21.07
C SER A 569 -16.77 -2.21 19.82
N GLU A 570 -17.93 -2.63 19.30
CA GLU A 570 -18.58 -1.99 18.15
C GLU A 570 -19.63 -0.96 18.64
N SER A 571 -19.63 0.21 18.00
CA SER A 571 -20.71 1.19 18.13
C SER A 571 -21.49 1.26 16.82
N ILE A 572 -22.81 1.13 16.91
CA ILE A 572 -23.71 1.17 15.75
C ILE A 572 -24.72 2.29 15.98
N ILE A 573 -24.73 3.28 15.11
CA ILE A 573 -25.82 4.26 15.06
C ILE A 573 -26.99 3.64 14.30
N LYS A 574 -28.17 3.64 14.92
CA LYS A 574 -29.44 3.36 14.26
C LYS A 574 -30.19 4.67 14.14
N SER A 575 -30.60 5.00 12.92
CA SER A 575 -31.30 6.25 12.65
C SER A 575 -32.51 6.02 11.76
N ASN A 576 -33.54 6.83 11.96
CA ASN A 576 -34.68 7.00 11.10
C ASN A 576 -34.70 8.47 10.65
N ILE A 577 -34.34 8.70 9.39
CA ILE A 577 -34.33 10.03 8.75
C ILE A 577 -35.43 9.99 7.68
N ASP A 578 -36.49 10.77 7.87
CA ASP A 578 -37.63 10.86 6.94
C ASP A 578 -38.25 9.50 6.53
N GLY A 579 -38.32 8.56 7.48
CA GLY A 579 -38.87 7.21 7.26
C GLY A 579 -37.84 6.20 6.76
N THR A 580 -36.62 6.61 6.46
CA THR A 580 -35.53 5.72 6.05
C THR A 580 -34.75 5.26 7.28
N ILE A 581 -34.86 3.97 7.61
CA ILE A 581 -34.15 3.37 8.74
C ILE A 581 -32.82 2.79 8.28
N THR A 582 -31.73 3.25 8.89
CA THR A 582 -30.36 2.82 8.60
C THR A 582 -29.66 2.32 9.87
N SER A 583 -28.62 1.51 9.68
CA SER A 583 -27.75 1.02 10.76
C SER A 583 -26.31 1.07 10.30
N THR A 584 -25.53 1.97 10.87
CA THR A 584 -24.17 2.27 10.41
C THR A 584 -23.18 2.03 11.55
N LYS A 585 -22.09 1.31 11.27
CA LYS A 585 -21.02 1.12 12.25
C LYS A 585 -20.18 2.40 12.33
N VAL A 586 -19.85 2.81 13.54
CA VAL A 586 -19.08 4.04 13.80
C VAL A 586 -17.96 3.78 14.80
N TYR A 587 -16.82 4.41 14.54
CA TYR A 587 -15.69 4.49 15.45
C TYR A 587 -15.33 5.96 15.63
N CYS A 588 -15.18 6.41 16.88
CA CYS A 588 -14.84 7.80 17.18
C CYS A 588 -13.71 7.83 18.20
N ASP A 589 -12.68 8.63 17.91
CA ASP A 589 -11.69 9.06 18.89
C ASP A 589 -11.72 10.59 19.06
N SER A 590 -10.74 11.15 19.76
CA SER A 590 -10.69 12.59 20.04
C SER A 590 -10.38 13.47 18.81
N LYS A 591 -9.87 12.88 17.72
CA LYS A 591 -9.42 13.59 16.51
C LYS A 591 -10.28 13.25 15.28
N GLN A 592 -10.91 12.08 15.23
CA GLN A 592 -11.65 11.61 14.05
C GLN A 592 -12.89 10.78 14.40
N LEU A 593 -13.85 10.82 13.49
CA LEU A 593 -14.99 9.92 13.41
C LEU A 593 -14.92 9.16 12.08
N THR A 594 -14.94 7.83 12.15
CA THR A 594 -14.97 6.93 11.00
C THR A 594 -16.32 6.21 10.97
N MET A 595 -17.01 6.27 9.84
CA MET A 595 -18.24 5.53 9.56
C MET A 595 -17.94 4.39 8.59
N PHE A 596 -18.56 3.23 8.78
CA PHE A 596 -18.42 2.07 7.89
C PHE A 596 -19.78 1.66 7.34
N ASN A 597 -19.88 1.60 6.01
CA ASN A 597 -21.07 1.18 5.28
C ASN A 597 -20.72 0.19 4.16
N GLU A 598 -21.71 -0.20 3.35
CA GLU A 598 -21.54 -1.14 2.24
C GLU A 598 -20.56 -0.68 1.15
N ASN A 599 -20.34 0.63 1.03
CA ASN A 599 -19.43 1.24 0.07
C ASN A 599 -18.03 1.52 0.68
N GLY A 600 -17.78 1.10 1.92
CA GLY A 600 -16.50 1.23 2.60
C GLY A 600 -16.53 2.22 3.77
N LYS A 601 -15.34 2.75 4.12
CA LYS A 601 -15.18 3.74 5.20
C LYS A 601 -15.34 5.18 4.70
N ILE A 602 -15.94 6.04 5.52
CA ILE A 602 -15.97 7.49 5.36
C ILE A 602 -15.39 8.10 6.64
N GLU A 603 -14.45 9.03 6.50
CA GLU A 603 -13.76 9.63 7.63
C GLU A 603 -13.98 11.13 7.72
N PHE A 604 -14.26 11.58 8.93
CA PHE A 604 -14.44 12.98 9.30
C PHE A 604 -13.42 13.34 10.36
N ALA A 605 -12.63 14.38 10.13
CA ALA A 605 -11.82 14.97 11.19
C ALA A 605 -12.72 15.81 12.11
N LEU A 606 -12.45 15.72 13.41
CA LEU A 606 -13.12 16.48 14.45
C LEU A 606 -12.25 17.68 14.82
N PRO A 607 -12.79 18.91 14.81
CA PRO A 607 -12.02 20.09 15.17
C PRO A 607 -11.64 20.01 16.65
N GLN A 608 -10.34 20.17 16.93
CA GLN A 608 -9.86 20.21 18.31
C GLN A 608 -10.37 21.47 19.01
N VAL A 609 -10.74 21.32 20.29
CA VAL A 609 -11.24 22.44 21.08
C VAL A 609 -10.09 23.42 21.32
N LYS A 610 -10.31 24.71 21.04
CA LYS A 610 -9.26 25.75 21.03
C LYS A 610 -8.37 25.82 22.29
N TYR A 611 -8.87 25.42 23.46
CA TYR A 611 -8.08 25.41 24.70
C TYR A 611 -7.17 24.18 24.86
N LEU A 612 -7.42 23.09 24.12
CA LEU A 612 -6.54 21.91 24.08
C LEU A 612 -5.38 22.10 23.09
N THR A 613 -5.58 22.91 22.04
CA THR A 613 -4.57 23.24 21.04
C THR A 613 -3.50 24.22 21.53
N GLU A 614 -3.69 24.87 22.68
CA GLU A 614 -2.69 25.80 23.22
C GLU A 614 -1.49 25.10 23.90
N ASP A 615 -1.62 23.81 24.27
CA ASP A 615 -0.57 23.03 24.94
C ASP A 615 -0.02 21.84 24.13
N SER A 616 -0.59 21.50 22.97
CA SER A 616 -0.12 20.39 22.15
C SER A 616 -0.25 20.65 20.65
N GLU A 617 0.78 21.22 20.04
CA GLU A 617 1.46 20.70 18.82
C GLU A 617 2.44 21.74 18.26
N GLU A 618 3.71 21.35 18.20
CA GLU A 618 4.64 21.74 17.15
C GLU A 618 4.08 21.27 15.78
N SER A 619 3.10 21.95 15.20
CA SER A 619 2.86 21.88 13.76
C SER A 619 2.04 23.05 13.22
N SER A 620 2.73 23.90 12.45
CA SER A 620 2.23 24.58 11.27
C SER A 620 0.82 25.18 11.31
N THR A 621 0.65 26.31 11.98
CA THR A 621 -0.11 27.45 11.42
C THR A 621 0.36 28.79 12.01
N GLY A 622 0.93 29.63 11.15
CA GLY A 622 0.64 31.07 11.16
C GLY A 622 1.24 32.04 12.19
N VAL A 623 2.06 31.66 13.18
CA VAL A 623 2.63 32.67 14.11
C VAL A 623 4.14 32.54 14.31
N ASN A 624 4.90 33.41 13.64
CA ASN A 624 6.35 33.57 13.77
C ASN A 624 6.73 34.26 15.11
N LYS A 625 6.70 33.52 16.24
CA LYS A 625 7.12 34.06 17.55
C LYS A 625 8.02 33.08 18.30
N ALA A 626 9.11 33.59 18.88
CA ALA A 626 9.86 32.92 19.93
C ALA A 626 9.24 33.35 21.27
N VAL A 627 8.71 32.39 22.02
CA VAL A 627 7.88 32.63 23.20
C VAL A 627 8.63 32.19 24.46
N ALA A 628 8.56 32.97 25.55
CA ALA A 628 9.14 32.52 26.82
C ALA A 628 8.35 31.31 27.35
N PRO A 629 9.01 30.18 27.62
CA PRO A 629 8.35 28.95 28.04
C PRO A 629 7.82 29.00 29.48
N MET A 630 8.23 30.01 30.26
CA MET A 630 7.85 30.18 31.65
C MET A 630 7.97 31.66 32.06
N PRO A 631 7.30 32.11 33.13
CA PRO A 631 7.47 33.45 33.64
C PRO A 631 8.87 33.68 34.23
N GLY A 632 9.43 34.87 34.03
CA GLY A 632 10.74 35.24 34.59
C GLY A 632 11.18 36.65 34.19
N ILE A 633 12.36 37.06 34.63
CA ILE A 633 12.94 38.36 34.32
C ILE A 633 13.84 38.24 33.09
N LEU A 634 13.68 39.11 32.10
CA LEU A 634 14.56 39.12 30.92
C LEU A 634 15.93 39.68 31.31
N ASP A 635 16.94 38.80 31.42
CA ASP A 635 18.29 39.17 31.88
C ASP A 635 19.15 39.73 30.75
N LYS A 636 19.11 39.10 29.56
CA LYS A 636 19.91 39.52 28.40
C LYS A 636 19.14 39.34 27.11
N ILE A 637 19.39 40.22 26.16
CA ILE A 637 18.97 40.08 24.77
C ILE A 637 20.24 39.94 23.94
N LEU A 638 20.36 38.82 23.23
CA LEU A 638 21.61 38.40 22.56
C LEU A 638 21.64 38.80 21.07
N VAL A 639 20.56 39.37 20.56
CA VAL A 639 20.39 39.74 19.15
C VAL A 639 19.91 41.20 19.05
N LYS A 640 20.21 41.86 17.92
CA LYS A 640 19.81 43.24 17.64
C LYS A 640 18.81 43.27 16.50
N GLN A 641 17.93 44.28 16.51
CA GLN A 641 16.99 44.57 15.42
C GLN A 641 17.71 44.54 14.05
N GLY A 642 17.23 43.71 13.13
CA GLY A 642 17.79 43.50 11.80
C GLY A 642 18.68 42.27 11.64
N ASP A 643 19.10 41.61 12.74
CA ASP A 643 19.98 40.44 12.70
C ASP A 643 19.30 39.22 12.04
N LEU A 644 20.08 38.43 11.30
CA LEU A 644 19.66 37.13 10.77
C LEU A 644 20.07 36.04 11.77
N VAL A 645 19.10 35.29 12.26
CA VAL A 645 19.31 34.19 13.23
C VAL A 645 18.88 32.87 12.60
N LYS A 646 19.63 31.80 12.84
CA LYS A 646 19.31 30.46 12.38
C LYS A 646 18.55 29.69 13.46
N LYS A 647 17.81 28.65 13.05
CA LYS A 647 17.17 27.71 13.96
C LYS A 647 18.20 27.16 14.95
N GLY A 648 17.93 27.34 16.25
CA GLY A 648 18.78 26.90 17.35
C GLY A 648 19.70 27.97 17.94
N ASP A 649 19.84 29.13 17.30
CA ASP A 649 20.66 30.24 17.81
C ASP A 649 20.04 30.84 19.07
N ALA A 650 20.89 31.25 20.02
CA ALA A 650 20.46 31.88 21.26
C ALA A 650 20.04 33.34 21.01
N VAL A 651 18.84 33.69 21.46
CA VAL A 651 18.19 34.96 21.15
C VAL A 651 18.07 35.85 22.39
N ALA A 652 17.78 35.26 23.55
CA ALA A 652 17.65 35.97 24.82
C ALA A 652 17.88 35.03 26.01
N VAL A 653 18.13 35.60 27.18
CA VAL A 653 18.30 34.87 28.45
C VAL A 653 17.28 35.38 29.45
N LEU A 654 16.53 34.44 30.05
CA LEU A 654 15.53 34.71 31.08
C LEU A 654 16.04 34.15 32.42
N ILE A 655 15.88 34.89 33.50
CA ILE A 655 16.11 34.39 34.86
C ILE A 655 14.76 34.06 35.49
N ALA A 656 14.56 32.79 35.82
CA ALA A 656 13.42 32.31 36.59
C ALA A 656 13.94 31.44 37.74
N MET A 657 13.40 31.64 38.96
CA MET A 657 13.75 30.83 40.14
C MET A 657 15.27 30.74 40.41
N LYS A 658 16.01 31.85 40.24
CA LYS A 658 17.49 31.95 40.38
C LYS A 658 18.31 31.11 39.38
N MET A 659 17.69 30.66 38.29
CA MET A 659 18.35 29.94 37.20
C MET A 659 18.18 30.68 35.87
N GLU A 660 19.21 30.62 35.03
CA GLU A 660 19.19 31.19 33.67
C GLU A 660 18.63 30.18 32.66
N PHE A 661 17.73 30.64 31.80
CA PHE A 661 17.11 29.89 30.71
C PHE A 661 17.37 30.60 29.38
N ILE A 662 18.00 29.91 28.44
CA ILE A 662 18.34 30.46 27.12
C ILE A 662 17.19 30.21 26.16
N ILE A 663 16.62 31.29 25.63
CA ILE A 663 15.60 31.25 24.58
C ILE A 663 16.30 31.16 23.22
N LYS A 664 15.94 30.15 22.42
CA LYS A 664 16.54 29.89 21.10
C LYS A 664 15.55 30.15 19.96
N ALA A 665 16.06 30.48 18.77
CA ALA A 665 15.26 30.65 17.57
C ALA A 665 14.71 29.30 17.09
N THR A 666 13.43 29.25 16.73
CA THR A 666 12.75 28.01 16.28
C THR A 666 12.86 27.76 14.78
N LYS A 667 13.22 28.79 13.99
CA LYS A 667 13.44 28.76 12.53
C LYS A 667 14.46 29.83 12.13
N ASP A 668 14.96 29.75 10.89
CA ASP A 668 15.80 30.79 10.28
C ASP A 668 14.95 32.04 9.98
N LEU A 669 15.35 33.20 10.52
CA LEU A 669 14.54 34.42 10.44
C LEU A 669 15.36 35.69 10.62
N LYS A 670 14.80 36.82 10.15
CA LYS A 670 15.33 38.17 10.39
C LYS A 670 14.57 38.83 11.54
N VAL A 671 15.31 39.30 12.52
CA VAL A 671 14.82 40.00 13.71
C VAL A 671 14.23 41.37 13.29
N SER A 672 12.93 41.60 13.51
CA SER A 672 12.24 42.80 13.00
C SER A 672 12.10 43.96 13.99
N ASN A 673 11.79 43.68 15.26
CA ASN A 673 11.64 44.63 16.37
C ASN A 673 11.97 43.88 17.67
N ILE A 674 12.30 44.58 18.76
CA ILE A 674 12.48 43.97 20.09
C ILE A 674 11.54 44.70 21.06
N LEU A 675 10.48 44.02 21.51
CA LEU A 675 9.37 44.67 22.24
C LEU A 675 9.56 44.72 23.77
N HIS A 676 10.55 44.02 24.31
CA HIS A 676 10.85 43.97 25.74
C HIS A 676 12.28 44.39 26.01
N LYS A 677 12.53 45.00 27.16
CA LYS A 677 13.84 45.47 27.59
C LYS A 677 14.41 44.53 28.66
N VAL A 678 15.73 44.50 28.76
CA VAL A 678 16.42 43.82 29.87
C VAL A 678 15.91 44.40 31.20
N GLY A 679 15.50 43.52 32.10
CA GLY A 679 14.86 43.84 33.38
C GLY A 679 13.34 43.71 33.40
N ASP A 680 12.68 43.53 32.25
CA ASP A 680 11.22 43.36 32.20
C ASP A 680 10.80 42.02 32.82
N ASN A 681 9.71 42.05 33.60
CA ASN A 681 9.01 40.85 34.05
C ASN A 681 8.15 40.30 32.91
N ILE A 682 8.41 39.05 32.54
CA ILE A 682 7.78 38.36 31.44
C ILE A 682 6.82 37.30 31.99
N SER A 683 5.54 37.36 31.60
CA SER A 683 4.55 36.30 31.86
C SER A 683 4.75 35.09 30.94
N PRO A 684 4.28 33.88 31.31
CA PRO A 684 4.31 32.75 30.39
C PRO A 684 3.52 33.11 29.14
N TYR A 685 4.05 32.74 27.98
CA TYR A 685 3.49 33.07 26.66
C TYR A 685 3.49 34.56 26.25
N ALA A 686 3.96 35.47 27.12
CA ALA A 686 3.85 36.91 26.90
C ALA A 686 5.06 37.58 26.24
N VAL A 687 6.02 36.81 25.71
CA VAL A 687 7.10 37.40 24.90
C VAL A 687 6.67 37.43 23.45
N SER A 688 6.04 38.52 23.04
CA SER A 688 6.15 38.91 21.64
C SER A 688 7.43 39.71 21.55
N ILE A 689 8.61 39.13 21.26
CA ILE A 689 9.74 39.99 20.86
C ILE A 689 9.53 40.45 19.41
N TRP A 690 8.74 39.75 18.58
CA TRP A 690 8.73 39.94 17.12
C TRP A 690 7.34 40.18 16.50
N LYS A 691 7.30 40.97 15.43
CA LYS A 691 6.25 40.96 14.39
C LYS A 691 6.94 40.83 13.03
N GLY A 692 6.92 39.66 12.40
CA GLY A 692 7.47 39.46 11.05
C GLY A 692 6.37 39.54 10.00
N LEU A 693 6.49 40.47 9.05
CA LEU A 693 5.93 40.30 7.72
C LEU A 693 6.62 39.11 7.04
N THR A 694 5.88 38.45 6.16
CA THR A 694 6.29 37.39 5.21
C THR A 694 7.74 37.45 4.76
N GLN A 695 8.32 36.26 4.56
CA GLN A 695 9.47 35.93 3.71
C GLN A 695 10.36 37.11 3.29
N ALA A 696 11.61 37.10 3.76
CA ALA A 696 12.65 37.96 3.25
C ALA A 696 12.92 37.66 1.76
N HIS A 697 12.21 38.34 0.87
CA HIS A 697 12.77 38.73 -0.42
C HIS A 697 13.71 39.92 -0.14
N ASN A 698 14.99 39.62 0.06
CA ASN A 698 16.02 40.65 0.02
C ASN A 698 16.23 41.05 -1.44
N ASN A 699 15.68 42.20 -1.84
CA ASN A 699 16.28 43.05 -2.87
C ASN A 699 17.25 44.00 -2.17
N GLU A 700 18.55 43.75 -2.27
CA GLU A 700 19.54 44.78 -2.57
C GLU A 700 20.90 44.16 -2.92
N CYS A 701 21.23 44.30 -4.21
CA CYS A 701 22.55 44.47 -4.78
C CYS A 701 23.74 43.73 -4.15
N VAL A 702 23.85 42.43 -4.43
CA VAL A 702 25.19 41.87 -4.67
C VAL A 702 25.56 42.21 -6.11
N LYS A 703 26.56 43.09 -6.27
CA LYS A 703 27.39 43.15 -7.48
C LYS A 703 27.98 41.76 -7.70
N ILE A 704 27.28 40.90 -8.45
CA ILE A 704 27.87 39.69 -9.01
C ILE A 704 28.36 40.06 -10.40
N SER A 705 29.68 40.15 -10.48
CA SER A 705 30.48 40.23 -11.69
C SER A 705 30.04 39.21 -12.74
N LYS A 706 30.24 39.61 -13.99
CA LYS A 706 30.05 38.95 -15.30
C LYS A 706 30.57 37.50 -15.49
N THR A 707 30.54 36.61 -14.49
CA THR A 707 31.16 35.28 -14.61
C THR A 707 30.50 34.25 -13.69
N ASN A 708 29.28 33.79 -13.98
CA ASN A 708 28.93 32.39 -13.74
C ASN A 708 27.69 31.92 -14.53
N PRO A 709 27.83 31.13 -15.61
CA PRO A 709 26.72 30.58 -16.40
C PRO A 709 25.87 29.52 -15.68
N ASP A 710 26.41 28.83 -14.68
CA ASP A 710 25.81 27.60 -14.11
C ASP A 710 24.56 27.82 -13.24
N TYR A 711 24.26 29.06 -12.84
CA TYR A 711 23.10 29.35 -11.99
C TYR A 711 21.80 29.61 -12.79
N ILE A 712 21.92 29.95 -14.08
CA ILE A 712 20.75 30.20 -14.95
C ILE A 712 20.21 28.88 -15.52
N GLU A 713 21.09 27.92 -15.80
CA GLU A 713 20.72 26.61 -16.36
C GLU A 713 19.86 25.78 -15.38
N LYS A 714 20.08 25.94 -14.07
CA LYS A 714 19.31 25.24 -13.03
C LYS A 714 17.89 25.77 -12.80
N MET A 715 17.57 27.01 -13.19
CA MET A 715 16.20 27.53 -13.07
C MET A 715 15.28 27.09 -14.22
N LEU A 716 15.85 26.60 -15.32
CA LEU A 716 15.11 26.29 -16.55
C LEU A 716 14.65 24.82 -16.65
N ILE A 717 15.02 23.95 -15.71
CA ILE A 717 14.80 22.50 -15.81
C ILE A 717 13.54 22.00 -15.06
N ASP A 718 12.99 22.74 -14.09
CA ASP A 718 11.91 22.22 -13.22
C ASP A 718 10.60 23.04 -13.27
N VAL A 719 9.98 23.19 -14.45
CA VAL A 719 8.61 23.70 -14.53
C VAL A 719 7.75 22.85 -15.46
N HIS A 720 6.89 22.01 -14.89
CA HIS A 720 5.71 21.48 -15.58
C HIS A 720 4.68 22.60 -15.73
N ILE A 721 4.29 22.90 -16.97
CA ILE A 721 3.30 23.94 -17.29
C ILE A 721 1.92 23.27 -17.25
N VAL A 722 1.14 23.52 -16.18
CA VAL A 722 -0.11 22.78 -15.90
C VAL A 722 -1.39 23.53 -16.34
N ASN A 723 -1.32 24.79 -16.81
CA ASN A 723 -2.44 25.49 -17.47
C ASN A 723 -2.01 26.83 -18.13
N GLU A 724 -2.88 27.40 -18.98
CA GLU A 724 -2.68 28.67 -19.71
C GLU A 724 -2.32 29.86 -18.80
N ARG A 725 -2.84 29.90 -17.57
CA ARG A 725 -2.53 30.96 -16.59
C ARG A 725 -1.10 30.88 -16.07
N SER A 726 -0.58 29.66 -15.92
CA SER A 726 0.79 29.39 -15.48
C SER A 726 1.79 29.69 -16.60
N PHE A 727 1.41 29.41 -17.85
CA PHE A 727 2.16 29.82 -19.05
C PHE A 727 2.23 31.35 -19.18
N HIS A 728 1.13 32.05 -18.91
CA HIS A 728 1.05 33.52 -18.92
C HIS A 728 1.98 34.18 -17.88
N CYS A 729 2.01 33.66 -16.64
CA CYS A 729 2.91 34.18 -15.60
C CYS A 729 4.39 33.88 -15.91
N TYR A 730 4.68 32.71 -16.48
CA TYR A 730 6.03 32.33 -16.89
C TYR A 730 6.55 33.22 -18.03
N MET A 731 5.73 33.48 -19.04
CA MET A 731 6.08 34.35 -20.16
C MET A 731 6.24 35.82 -19.76
N LYS A 732 5.43 36.32 -18.84
CA LYS A 732 5.62 37.66 -18.25
C LYS A 732 6.94 37.77 -17.49
N CYS A 733 7.34 36.71 -16.77
CA CYS A 733 8.60 36.67 -16.04
C CYS A 733 9.84 36.61 -16.95
N ILE A 734 9.72 35.95 -18.12
CA ILE A 734 10.75 35.96 -19.18
C ILE A 734 10.82 37.33 -19.87
N TYR A 735 9.66 37.93 -20.17
CA TYR A 735 9.54 39.24 -20.82
C TYR A 735 10.17 40.36 -19.97
N GLU A 736 9.92 40.36 -18.66
CA GLU A 736 10.44 41.37 -17.72
C GLU A 736 11.93 41.20 -17.39
N LYS A 737 12.51 39.98 -17.52
CA LYS A 737 13.89 39.71 -17.08
C LYS A 737 14.96 39.76 -18.16
N LEU A 738 14.61 39.63 -19.45
CA LEU A 738 15.63 39.37 -20.49
C LEU A 738 15.75 40.41 -21.62
N ASN A 739 14.86 41.40 -21.70
CA ASN A 739 14.99 42.61 -22.53
C ASN A 739 15.48 42.37 -23.99
N PHE A 740 14.74 41.53 -24.74
CA PHE A 740 15.09 41.10 -26.11
C PHE A 740 14.38 41.89 -27.22
N MET A 741 13.86 43.08 -26.89
CA MET A 741 13.16 43.94 -27.82
C MET A 741 14.16 44.75 -28.64
N LEU A 742 14.03 44.67 -29.96
CA LEU A 742 14.69 45.57 -30.89
C LEU A 742 14.09 46.98 -30.72
N PRO A 743 14.82 48.06 -31.06
CA PRO A 743 14.38 49.44 -30.86
C PRO A 743 13.06 49.81 -31.56
N ASN A 744 12.64 49.02 -32.54
CA ASN A 744 11.39 49.16 -33.28
C ASN A 744 10.21 48.39 -32.67
N GLY A 745 10.41 47.71 -31.53
CA GLY A 745 9.35 47.00 -30.81
C GLY A 745 9.06 45.57 -31.30
N ASP A 746 9.99 44.98 -32.08
CA ASP A 746 9.96 43.59 -32.51
C ASP A 746 10.93 42.73 -31.67
N ILE A 747 10.70 41.42 -31.60
CA ILE A 747 11.52 40.49 -30.82
C ILE A 747 12.62 39.89 -31.70
N ASP A 748 13.87 39.91 -31.24
CA ASP A 748 14.98 39.23 -31.92
C ASP A 748 14.91 37.71 -31.70
N VAL A 749 14.19 37.03 -32.59
CA VAL A 749 13.90 35.59 -32.52
C VAL A 749 15.18 34.74 -32.53
N ASN A 750 16.23 35.18 -33.22
CA ASN A 750 17.47 34.40 -33.29
C ASN A 750 18.24 34.45 -31.97
N TYR A 751 18.26 35.61 -31.32
CA TYR A 751 18.88 35.78 -30.01
C TYR A 751 18.15 34.97 -28.91
N VAL A 752 16.82 34.86 -28.99
CA VAL A 752 16.02 34.02 -28.07
C VAL A 752 16.29 32.53 -28.27
N LEU A 753 16.39 32.05 -29.50
CA LEU A 753 16.69 30.64 -29.79
C LEU A 753 18.12 30.26 -29.40
N GLU A 754 19.07 31.19 -29.48
CA GLU A 754 20.45 30.99 -29.04
C GLU A 754 20.56 30.84 -27.51
N LYS A 755 19.68 31.49 -26.74
CA LYS A 755 19.67 31.48 -25.27
C LYS A 755 18.70 30.46 -24.67
N ALA A 756 17.73 29.97 -25.43
CA ALA A 756 16.77 28.94 -25.03
C ALA A 756 16.64 27.88 -26.14
N PRO A 757 17.63 26.97 -26.28
CA PRO A 757 17.77 26.06 -27.42
C PRO A 757 16.65 24.99 -27.53
N TYR A 758 15.75 24.91 -26.55
CA TYR A 758 14.61 23.99 -26.49
C TYR A 758 13.30 24.61 -27.02
N MET A 759 13.27 25.90 -27.37
CA MET A 759 12.11 26.50 -28.04
C MET A 759 12.23 26.36 -29.57
N THR A 760 11.12 26.08 -30.25
CA THR A 760 11.08 26.13 -31.72
C THR A 760 10.79 27.55 -32.20
N ARG A 761 11.27 27.88 -33.41
CA ARG A 761 11.10 29.21 -33.99
C ARG A 761 9.62 29.61 -34.11
N GLU A 762 8.76 28.64 -34.43
CA GLU A 762 7.33 28.83 -34.58
C GLU A 762 6.62 29.11 -33.24
N LEU A 763 7.03 28.43 -32.17
CA LEU A 763 6.52 28.68 -30.81
C LEU A 763 6.94 30.06 -30.29
N THR A 764 8.17 30.47 -30.63
CA THR A 764 8.73 31.78 -30.24
C THR A 764 7.96 32.94 -30.88
N VAL A 765 7.58 32.80 -32.15
CA VAL A 765 6.79 33.82 -32.87
C VAL A 765 5.35 33.89 -32.37
N LYS A 766 4.70 32.75 -32.07
CA LYS A 766 3.35 32.74 -31.48
C LYS A 766 3.30 33.44 -30.11
N CYS A 767 4.31 33.22 -29.28
CA CYS A 767 4.41 33.85 -27.97
C CYS A 767 4.61 35.37 -28.05
N ALA A 768 5.37 35.84 -29.05
CA ALA A 768 5.57 37.27 -29.31
C ALA A 768 4.25 38.01 -29.67
N MET A 769 3.37 37.35 -30.44
CA MET A 769 2.09 37.94 -30.85
C MET A 769 1.06 38.01 -29.71
N GLU A 770 1.04 37.01 -28.83
CA GLU A 770 0.13 36.98 -27.67
C GLU A 770 0.54 37.99 -26.59
N ALA A 771 1.83 38.21 -26.35
CA ALA A 771 2.31 39.22 -25.39
C ALA A 771 1.84 40.64 -25.75
N LYS A 772 1.80 40.99 -27.04
CA LYS A 772 1.35 42.30 -27.55
C LYS A 772 -0.16 42.53 -27.34
N ARG A 773 -0.96 41.46 -27.30
CA ARG A 773 -2.42 41.54 -27.00
C ARG A 773 -2.72 41.81 -25.52
N VAL A 774 -1.81 41.45 -24.62
CA VAL A 774 -2.00 41.56 -23.16
C VAL A 774 -1.75 42.99 -22.67
N GLU A 775 -0.79 43.71 -23.26
CA GLU A 775 -0.60 45.15 -23.02
C GLU A 775 -1.86 45.95 -23.41
N ASP A 776 -2.41 45.71 -24.60
CA ASP A 776 -3.64 46.37 -25.08
C ASP A 776 -4.86 46.11 -24.18
N PHE A 777 -4.92 44.95 -23.52
CA PHE A 777 -6.00 44.60 -22.59
C PHE A 777 -5.84 45.30 -21.23
N CYS A 778 -4.61 45.40 -20.73
CA CYS A 778 -4.32 46.07 -19.46
C CYS A 778 -4.57 47.59 -19.53
N ASP A 779 -4.23 48.22 -20.66
CA ASP A 779 -4.48 49.65 -20.88
C ASP A 779 -5.98 49.97 -21.02
N LYS A 780 -6.77 49.07 -21.61
CA LYS A 780 -8.23 49.21 -21.66
C LYS A 780 -8.88 49.04 -20.28
N ALA A 781 -8.39 48.10 -19.47
CA ALA A 781 -8.90 47.88 -18.11
C ALA A 781 -8.58 49.07 -17.19
N TYR A 782 -7.39 49.68 -17.33
CA TYR A 782 -6.99 50.86 -16.55
C TYR A 782 -7.90 52.08 -16.84
N ASN A 783 -8.24 52.31 -18.11
CA ASN A 783 -9.12 53.41 -18.51
C ASN A 783 -10.58 53.23 -18.02
N VAL A 784 -11.09 52.00 -17.98
CA VAL A 784 -12.43 51.71 -17.43
C VAL A 784 -12.47 51.94 -15.91
N MET A 785 -11.42 51.56 -15.18
CA MET A 785 -11.33 51.78 -13.73
C MET A 785 -11.22 53.27 -13.37
N HIS A 786 -10.56 54.08 -14.21
CA HIS A 786 -10.43 55.52 -13.99
C HIS A 786 -11.76 56.29 -14.22
N CYS A 787 -12.61 55.85 -15.16
CA CYS A 787 -13.94 56.42 -15.38
C CYS A 787 -14.92 56.13 -14.22
N VAL A 788 -14.81 54.96 -13.58
CA VAL A 788 -15.70 54.57 -12.47
C VAL A 788 -15.34 55.31 -11.17
N ILE A 789 -14.06 55.62 -10.96
CA ILE A 789 -13.59 56.33 -9.76
C ILE A 789 -13.92 57.83 -9.82
N HIS A 790 -13.99 58.43 -11.02
CA HIS A 790 -14.30 59.86 -11.17
C HIS A 790 -15.79 60.21 -10.97
N ASN A 791 -16.72 59.29 -11.28
CA ASN A 791 -18.17 59.52 -11.17
C ASN A 791 -18.78 59.22 -9.79
N LEU A 792 -17.99 58.75 -8.81
CA LEU A 792 -18.46 58.43 -7.46
C LEU A 792 -18.14 59.53 -6.43
N SER A 793 -17.77 60.74 -6.86
CA SER A 793 -17.40 61.86 -5.98
C SER A 793 -18.33 63.10 -6.04
N GLU A 794 -19.47 63.05 -6.75
CA GLU A 794 -20.35 64.23 -6.93
C GLU A 794 -21.82 64.10 -6.47
N GLU A 795 -22.18 63.12 -5.62
CA GLU A 795 -23.45 63.22 -4.84
C GLU A 795 -23.20 63.04 -3.34
N LYS A 796 -22.84 64.16 -2.72
CA LYS A 796 -23.19 64.52 -1.35
C LYS A 796 -23.40 66.03 -1.25
#